data_AF-A0A929VP29-F1
#
_entry.id   AF-A0A929VP29-F1
#
_cell.length_a   1.000
_cell.length_b   1.000
_cell.length_c   1.000
_cell.angle_alpha   90.00
_cell.angle_beta   90.00
_cell.angle_gamma   90.00
#
_symmetry.space_group_name_H-M   'P 1'
#
loop_
_entity.id
_entity.type
_entity.pdbx_description
1 polymer ?
#
loop_
_entity_poly.entity_id
_entity_poly.type
_entity_poly.pdbx_seq_one_letter_code
_entity_poly.pdbx_strand_id
1 'polypeptide(L)'
;MNRNRFTLSTLAAYCGTVAMAFGLLFSAQSCSEKIDERNFAIAKEQTISDYLGSKPEYSQIKSVFDRVRLGNKGNASTLAAVLSARGNYTVFAPTNDAMSAYVTKVLGESKSVADLTDEQAQLIAYSCVIDNGNESAYDSPMFPTKGGAFAKGDLNDRSITSEEVTDSLKKPVVSYYLINGTSRVVKSDTKLSNGYVHSVASVIAPSNQSVSGLIEGTANMRIMGTLLQATGWADKLNESIDRDYEKVERETDPHSIAGVQGLVPTAGHRYLGFTGFVETDDVFQKEWGVPAPVYDEKTQTVTNAQAILDAIKSHCENVYGTLAQNDLKDEDNAVNQFVAYHFMKGRVAHNQFVQHFNEWGYKYGDAKNPQQNKYSIDISDYFVSLGKYRSLIKVTQDAASHDIFLNRVAEYNVNDNYKFVRAKEEGIKVYANNDFEGKVLDNNARNGYFFPIKKIMLMDASTRESLGSERIRFDICTILPEILSNGCRSSRQHMNFPRGYFENITQESESTKFLYLHSAFVNGAGWRDYEGDELMVLGLYDFVLKLPPVPKEGQYEIRMGISNNTLRGMCQIYFGDSPVNLSPAGLPVDMRLDGDNENIGWVADNKDADITAENDKSMRNHGYMKAPKAFTACDGKGETNLRDTKAVLRRIMVSAYMYPNKTYYLRFKSALNKTDAQFFSDYFEFVPKSVYNGTVAEDIW
;
A
#
# COMPACT_ATOMS: atom_id res chain seq x y z
N MET A 1 -32.34 86.30 -29.06
CA MET A 1 -30.96 86.51 -28.58
C MET A 1 -30.82 85.82 -27.24
N ASN A 2 -29.71 85.11 -27.03
CA ASN A 2 -29.28 84.42 -25.81
C ASN A 2 -29.97 83.08 -25.44
N ARG A 3 -29.34 82.03 -26.02
CA ARG A 3 -29.01 80.70 -25.48
C ARG A 3 -29.44 80.44 -24.03
N ASN A 4 -30.08 79.28 -23.82
CA ASN A 4 -29.66 78.35 -22.77
C ASN A 4 -29.92 76.89 -23.21
N ARG A 5 -28.87 76.07 -23.09
CA ARG A 5 -28.82 74.65 -23.43
C ARG A 5 -29.66 73.84 -22.43
N PHE A 6 -30.54 72.97 -22.92
CA PHE A 6 -31.08 71.85 -22.14
C PHE A 6 -30.49 70.55 -22.68
N THR A 7 -29.68 69.90 -21.85
CA THR A 7 -29.01 68.63 -22.13
C THR A 7 -29.92 67.45 -21.80
N LEU A 8 -29.75 66.33 -22.51
CA LEU A 8 -30.53 65.08 -22.50
C LEU A 8 -30.70 64.36 -21.13
N SER A 9 -30.33 64.98 -20.01
CA SER A 9 -30.31 64.36 -18.68
C SER A 9 -31.60 64.49 -17.87
N THR A 10 -32.64 65.16 -18.38
CA THR A 10 -33.92 65.35 -17.65
C THR A 10 -35.14 64.67 -18.28
N LEU A 11 -34.98 63.93 -19.38
CA LEU A 11 -36.02 63.04 -19.94
C LEU A 11 -35.82 61.56 -19.52
N ALA A 12 -34.64 61.20 -19.00
CA ALA A 12 -34.37 59.85 -18.48
C ALA A 12 -34.88 59.61 -17.06
N ALA A 13 -35.21 60.68 -16.30
CA ALA A 13 -35.60 60.58 -14.90
C ALA A 13 -37.10 60.29 -14.67
N TYR A 14 -37.94 60.33 -15.70
CA TYR A 14 -39.37 59.96 -15.61
C TYR A 14 -39.73 58.69 -16.41
N CYS A 15 -38.85 58.18 -17.28
CA CYS A 15 -38.96 56.83 -17.83
C CYS A 15 -38.28 55.77 -16.95
N GLY A 16 -37.38 56.17 -16.03
CA GLY A 16 -36.72 55.25 -15.08
C GLY A 16 -37.56 54.86 -13.86
N THR A 17 -38.54 55.67 -13.47
CA THR A 17 -39.33 55.48 -12.23
C THR A 17 -40.70 54.84 -12.45
N VAL A 18 -41.16 54.72 -13.71
CA VAL A 18 -42.33 53.89 -14.06
C VAL A 18 -41.90 52.49 -14.56
N ALA A 19 -40.64 52.32 -14.98
CA ALA A 19 -40.06 51.01 -15.28
C ALA A 19 -39.58 50.23 -14.03
N MET A 20 -39.38 50.88 -12.88
CA MET A 20 -39.01 50.22 -11.61
C MET A 20 -40.19 49.78 -10.73
N ALA A 21 -41.44 50.10 -11.10
CA ALA A 21 -42.63 49.68 -10.34
C ALA A 21 -43.47 48.61 -11.05
N PHE A 22 -43.20 48.30 -12.33
CA PHE A 22 -43.87 47.22 -13.08
C PHE A 22 -42.95 46.04 -13.45
N GLY A 23 -41.66 46.09 -13.07
CA GLY A 23 -40.69 44.99 -13.24
C GLY A 23 -40.55 44.04 -12.03
N LEU A 24 -41.31 44.27 -10.96
CA LEU A 24 -41.21 43.52 -9.69
C LEU A 24 -42.39 42.57 -9.42
N LEU A 25 -43.19 42.24 -10.44
CA LEU A 25 -44.38 41.36 -10.30
C LEU A 25 -44.47 40.19 -11.30
N PHE A 26 -43.41 39.85 -12.04
CA PHE A 26 -43.42 38.67 -12.93
C PHE A 26 -42.13 37.82 -12.88
N SER A 27 -41.54 37.66 -11.70
CA SER A 27 -40.52 36.63 -11.44
C SER A 27 -40.79 35.84 -10.15
N ALA A 28 -42.08 35.65 -9.81
CA ALA A 28 -42.50 34.44 -9.11
C ALA A 28 -42.55 33.28 -10.12
N GLN A 29 -41.42 33.00 -10.78
CA GLN A 29 -41.18 31.67 -11.30
C GLN A 29 -40.85 30.85 -10.06
N SER A 30 -41.93 30.38 -9.43
CA SER A 30 -41.93 29.09 -8.75
C SER A 30 -40.93 28.21 -9.50
N CYS A 31 -39.78 27.95 -8.90
CA CYS A 31 -39.11 26.70 -9.16
C CYS A 31 -40.08 25.65 -8.64
N SER A 32 -41.15 25.38 -9.41
CA SER A 32 -41.59 24.00 -9.46
C SER A 32 -40.35 23.31 -9.98
N GLU A 33 -39.65 22.64 -9.07
CA GLU A 33 -38.90 21.49 -9.47
C GLU A 33 -39.90 20.70 -10.31
N LYS A 34 -39.76 20.77 -11.63
CA LYS A 34 -40.10 19.61 -12.42
C LYS A 34 -39.06 18.61 -12.01
N ILE A 35 -39.33 17.99 -10.87
CA ILE A 35 -38.66 16.77 -10.50
C ILE A 35 -39.03 15.87 -11.66
N ASP A 36 -38.05 15.57 -12.50
CA ASP A 36 -38.24 14.58 -13.53
C ASP A 36 -38.65 13.31 -12.79
N GLU A 37 -39.91 12.89 -12.92
CA GLU A 37 -40.41 11.67 -12.29
C GLU A 37 -39.60 10.44 -12.74
N ARG A 38 -38.76 10.56 -13.79
CA ARG A 38 -37.77 9.54 -14.18
C ARG A 38 -36.52 9.51 -13.28
N ASN A 39 -36.19 10.60 -12.59
CA ASN A 39 -35.19 10.63 -11.52
C ASN A 39 -35.77 10.10 -10.19
N PHE A 40 -37.10 10.09 -10.05
CA PHE A 40 -37.85 9.24 -9.12
C PHE A 40 -38.21 7.90 -9.75
N ALA A 41 -37.27 7.26 -10.47
CA ALA A 41 -37.33 5.83 -10.52
C ALA A 41 -37.22 5.35 -9.07
N ILE A 42 -38.37 5.09 -8.41
CA ILE A 42 -38.45 4.31 -7.19
C ILE A 42 -37.54 3.12 -7.47
N ALA A 43 -36.45 3.01 -6.70
CA ALA A 43 -35.55 1.89 -6.85
C ALA A 43 -36.43 0.64 -6.75
N LYS A 44 -36.62 -0.07 -7.87
CA LYS A 44 -37.37 -1.33 -7.88
C LYS A 44 -36.69 -2.36 -6.98
N GLU A 45 -35.42 -2.12 -6.67
CA GLU A 45 -34.54 -2.94 -5.85
C GLU A 45 -34.46 -2.35 -4.44
N GLN A 46 -34.62 -3.24 -3.45
CA GLN A 46 -34.42 -2.92 -2.04
C GLN A 46 -33.00 -2.37 -1.79
N THR A 47 -32.84 -1.52 -0.79
CA THR A 47 -31.51 -1.20 -0.25
C THR A 47 -30.96 -2.38 0.56
N ILE A 48 -29.67 -2.35 0.91
CA ILE A 48 -29.07 -3.33 1.85
C ILE A 48 -29.84 -3.38 3.17
N SER A 49 -30.14 -2.22 3.75
CA SER A 49 -30.88 -2.16 5.02
C SER A 49 -32.30 -2.76 4.90
N ASP A 50 -33.02 -2.45 3.81
CA ASP A 50 -34.36 -3.00 3.54
C ASP A 50 -34.32 -4.52 3.34
N TYR A 51 -33.33 -5.01 2.59
CA TYR A 51 -33.15 -6.43 2.34
C TYR A 51 -32.91 -7.19 3.65
N LEU A 52 -31.92 -6.75 4.44
CA LEU A 52 -31.59 -7.38 5.73
C LEU A 52 -32.78 -7.32 6.70
N GLY A 53 -33.51 -6.20 6.74
CA GLY A 53 -34.72 -6.06 7.58
C GLY A 53 -35.89 -6.94 7.14
N SER A 54 -35.99 -7.28 5.85
CA SER A 54 -37.07 -8.12 5.30
C SER A 54 -36.84 -9.63 5.47
N LYS A 55 -35.66 -10.04 5.96
CA LYS A 55 -35.20 -11.43 6.00
C LYS A 55 -34.95 -11.88 7.45
N PRO A 56 -35.79 -12.76 8.01
CA PRO A 56 -35.64 -13.23 9.39
C PRO A 56 -34.27 -13.82 9.71
N GLU A 57 -33.59 -14.43 8.72
CA GLU A 57 -32.27 -15.04 8.85
C GLU A 57 -31.12 -14.06 9.14
N TYR A 58 -31.34 -12.74 8.99
CA TYR A 58 -30.36 -11.67 9.30
C TYR A 58 -30.78 -10.78 10.46
N SER A 59 -31.83 -11.13 11.21
CA SER A 59 -32.35 -10.29 12.30
C SER A 59 -31.29 -9.93 13.35
N GLN A 60 -30.34 -10.83 13.64
CA GLN A 60 -29.27 -10.57 14.60
C GLN A 60 -28.27 -9.54 14.08
N ILE A 61 -27.70 -9.70 12.88
CA ILE A 61 -26.76 -8.71 12.33
C ILE A 61 -27.44 -7.37 12.05
N LYS A 62 -28.71 -7.37 11.61
CA LYS A 62 -29.50 -6.15 11.44
C LYS A 62 -29.63 -5.39 12.76
N SER A 63 -29.89 -6.07 13.88
CA SER A 63 -29.95 -5.43 15.21
C SER A 63 -28.62 -4.80 15.62
N VAL A 64 -27.49 -5.42 15.24
CA VAL A 64 -26.15 -4.84 15.46
C VAL A 64 -25.96 -3.58 14.61
N PHE A 65 -26.34 -3.61 13.32
CA PHE A 65 -26.28 -2.44 12.44
C PHE A 65 -27.22 -1.30 12.86
N ASP A 66 -28.35 -1.61 13.50
CA ASP A 66 -29.27 -0.62 14.07
C ASP A 66 -28.70 0.06 15.33
N ARG A 67 -27.83 -0.64 16.06
CA ARG A 67 -27.18 -0.14 17.27
C ARG A 67 -25.90 0.67 16.97
N VAL A 68 -25.05 0.16 16.09
CA VAL A 68 -23.72 0.72 15.82
C VAL A 68 -23.84 1.96 14.91
N ARG A 69 -23.06 3.01 15.21
CA ARG A 69 -23.02 4.25 14.42
C ARG A 69 -21.75 4.33 13.58
N LEU A 70 -21.80 5.02 12.43
CA LEU A 70 -20.62 5.34 11.62
C LEU A 70 -20.01 6.67 12.06
N GLY A 71 -18.84 6.61 12.72
CA GLY A 71 -18.14 7.76 13.27
C GLY A 71 -18.56 8.15 14.70
N ASN A 72 -17.76 9.04 15.31
CA ASN A 72 -17.85 9.34 16.76
C ASN A 72 -18.64 10.62 17.10
N LYS A 73 -19.26 11.28 16.11
CA LYS A 73 -20.03 12.51 16.31
C LYS A 73 -21.39 12.21 16.97
N GLY A 74 -21.88 13.10 17.83
CA GLY A 74 -23.15 12.90 18.56
C GLY A 74 -24.39 12.70 17.66
N ASN A 75 -24.33 13.19 16.42
CA ASN A 75 -25.33 13.04 15.37
C ASN A 75 -24.98 11.99 14.31
N ALA A 76 -24.00 11.11 14.57
CA ALA A 76 -23.64 10.05 13.65
C ALA A 76 -24.84 9.11 13.39
N SER A 77 -25.04 8.78 12.12
CA SER A 77 -26.06 7.84 11.67
C SER A 77 -25.72 6.42 12.12
N THR A 78 -26.75 5.61 12.40
CA THR A 78 -26.57 4.16 12.57
C THR A 78 -26.09 3.55 11.25
N LEU A 79 -25.37 2.44 11.31
CA LEU A 79 -24.89 1.76 10.10
C LEU A 79 -26.07 1.29 9.24
N ALA A 80 -27.18 0.89 9.86
CA ALA A 80 -28.42 0.59 9.14
C ALA A 80 -28.99 1.81 8.38
N ALA A 81 -28.87 3.03 8.92
CA ALA A 81 -29.27 4.25 8.22
C ALA A 81 -28.32 4.58 7.06
N VAL A 82 -27.01 4.40 7.26
CA VAL A 82 -26.00 4.54 6.19
C VAL A 82 -26.27 3.56 5.05
N LEU A 83 -26.52 2.29 5.37
CA LEU A 83 -26.84 1.22 4.41
C LEU A 83 -28.27 1.32 3.82
N SER A 84 -29.07 2.31 4.23
CA SER A 84 -30.36 2.65 3.60
C SER A 84 -30.22 3.83 2.61
N ALA A 85 -29.11 4.55 2.68
CA ALA A 85 -28.82 5.66 1.79
C ALA A 85 -28.16 5.18 0.49
N ARG A 86 -28.09 6.09 -0.50
CA ARG A 86 -27.34 5.87 -1.74
C ARG A 86 -25.85 5.67 -1.42
N GLY A 87 -25.23 4.67 -2.05
CA GLY A 87 -23.82 4.35 -1.93
C GLY A 87 -23.48 3.07 -2.72
N ASN A 88 -22.25 2.60 -2.61
CA ASN A 88 -21.83 1.31 -3.12
C ASN A 88 -21.15 0.54 -1.99
N TYR A 89 -21.84 -0.45 -1.44
CA TYR A 89 -21.31 -1.23 -0.32
C TYR A 89 -21.21 -2.72 -0.67
N THR A 90 -20.11 -3.35 -0.29
CA THR A 90 -20.00 -4.81 -0.24
C THR A 90 -20.19 -5.25 1.20
N VAL A 91 -21.26 -6.00 1.47
CA VAL A 91 -21.60 -6.46 2.82
C VAL A 91 -21.53 -7.97 2.91
N PHE A 92 -20.67 -8.47 3.78
CA PHE A 92 -20.60 -9.87 4.16
C PHE A 92 -21.49 -10.13 5.37
N ALA A 93 -22.75 -10.47 5.15
CA ALA A 93 -23.77 -10.58 6.20
C ALA A 93 -23.76 -11.96 6.86
N PRO A 94 -23.35 -12.11 8.14
CA PRO A 94 -23.48 -13.37 8.85
C PRO A 94 -24.94 -13.74 9.08
N THR A 95 -25.25 -15.04 8.93
CA THR A 95 -26.56 -15.59 9.30
C THR A 95 -26.78 -15.55 10.82
N ASN A 96 -28.01 -15.68 11.28
CA ASN A 96 -28.31 -15.79 12.72
C ASN A 96 -27.58 -16.97 13.39
N ASP A 97 -27.37 -18.08 12.68
CA ASP A 97 -26.61 -19.22 13.20
C ASP A 97 -25.14 -18.84 13.42
N ALA A 98 -24.55 -18.13 12.45
CA ALA A 98 -23.19 -17.61 12.55
C ALA A 98 -23.03 -16.62 13.72
N MET A 99 -23.98 -15.69 13.86
CA MET A 99 -24.00 -14.72 14.96
C MET A 99 -24.16 -15.41 16.33
N SER A 100 -25.07 -16.37 16.44
CA SER A 100 -25.30 -17.11 17.70
C SER A 100 -24.09 -17.94 18.11
N ALA A 101 -23.44 -18.60 17.15
CA ALA A 101 -22.21 -19.34 17.38
C ALA A 101 -21.06 -18.42 17.86
N TYR A 102 -20.92 -17.25 17.24
CA TYR A 102 -19.92 -16.26 17.64
C TYR A 102 -20.18 -15.73 19.06
N VAL A 103 -21.41 -15.29 19.35
CA VAL A 103 -21.79 -14.79 20.68
C VAL A 103 -21.56 -15.85 21.77
N THR A 104 -21.94 -17.10 21.50
CA THR A 104 -21.70 -18.21 22.44
C THR A 104 -20.20 -18.40 22.69
N LYS A 105 -19.37 -18.33 21.63
CA LYS A 105 -17.92 -18.43 21.74
C LYS A 105 -17.30 -17.31 22.58
N VAL A 106 -17.76 -16.06 22.42
CA VAL A 106 -17.12 -14.90 23.07
C VAL A 106 -17.70 -14.53 24.43
N LEU A 107 -18.98 -14.80 24.70
CA LEU A 107 -19.67 -14.41 25.93
C LEU A 107 -20.19 -15.60 26.76
N GLY A 108 -20.20 -16.81 26.20
CA GLY A 108 -20.73 -18.03 26.83
C GLY A 108 -22.18 -18.35 26.47
N GLU A 109 -22.65 -19.52 26.92
CA GLU A 109 -24.01 -20.00 26.66
C GLU A 109 -25.07 -19.10 27.31
N SER A 110 -26.26 -19.00 26.70
CA SER A 110 -27.39 -18.13 27.11
C SER A 110 -27.24 -16.62 26.84
N LYS A 111 -26.12 -16.19 26.23
CA LYS A 111 -25.92 -14.79 25.81
C LYS A 111 -26.45 -14.54 24.40
N SER A 112 -26.76 -13.29 24.12
CA SER A 112 -27.31 -12.83 22.85
C SER A 112 -26.53 -11.63 22.29
N VAL A 113 -26.85 -11.22 21.06
CA VAL A 113 -26.25 -10.00 20.46
C VAL A 113 -26.54 -8.73 21.27
N ALA A 114 -27.58 -8.72 22.10
CA ALA A 114 -27.87 -7.59 22.99
C ALA A 114 -26.86 -7.48 24.14
N ASP A 115 -26.18 -8.58 24.51
CA ASP A 115 -25.18 -8.63 25.58
C ASP A 115 -23.78 -8.18 25.13
N LEU A 116 -23.57 -7.95 23.83
CA LEU A 116 -22.29 -7.44 23.30
C LEU A 116 -22.01 -6.05 23.86
N THR A 117 -20.74 -5.76 24.19
CA THR A 117 -20.30 -4.39 24.46
C THR A 117 -20.38 -3.54 23.18
N ASP A 118 -20.34 -2.22 23.29
CA ASP A 118 -20.36 -1.35 22.12
C ASP A 118 -19.14 -1.59 21.22
N GLU A 119 -17.97 -1.85 21.80
CA GLU A 119 -16.75 -2.17 21.05
C GLU A 119 -16.86 -3.51 20.31
N GLN A 120 -17.44 -4.53 20.95
CA GLN A 120 -17.67 -5.83 20.32
C GLN A 120 -18.68 -5.73 19.18
N ALA A 121 -19.78 -5.00 19.39
CA ALA A 121 -20.79 -4.76 18.37
C ALA A 121 -20.20 -3.97 17.19
N GLN A 122 -19.40 -2.93 17.46
CA GLN A 122 -18.74 -2.12 16.42
C GLN A 122 -17.73 -2.95 15.61
N LEU A 123 -16.90 -3.77 16.27
CA LEU A 123 -15.95 -4.64 15.58
C LEU A 123 -16.68 -5.54 14.57
N ILE A 124 -17.75 -6.22 15.01
CA ILE A 124 -18.57 -7.06 14.13
C ILE A 124 -19.16 -6.24 12.99
N ALA A 125 -19.76 -5.09 13.32
CA ALA A 125 -20.49 -4.29 12.36
C ALA A 125 -19.59 -3.76 11.23
N TYR A 126 -18.49 -3.14 11.62
CA TYR A 126 -17.57 -2.48 10.70
C TYR A 126 -16.81 -3.51 9.85
N SER A 127 -16.42 -4.66 10.43
CA SER A 127 -15.69 -5.69 9.68
C SER A 127 -16.52 -6.49 8.68
N CYS A 128 -17.84 -6.31 8.68
CA CYS A 128 -18.72 -6.90 7.68
C CYS A 128 -18.95 -6.01 6.45
N VAL A 129 -18.46 -4.76 6.44
CA VAL A 129 -18.80 -3.77 5.40
C VAL A 129 -17.53 -3.18 4.79
N ILE A 130 -17.45 -3.25 3.46
CA ILE A 130 -16.54 -2.44 2.65
C ILE A 130 -17.37 -1.30 2.05
N ASP A 131 -16.93 -0.06 2.25
CA ASP A 131 -17.44 1.09 1.51
C ASP A 131 -16.61 1.28 0.23
N ASN A 132 -17.21 0.98 -0.92
CA ASN A 132 -16.57 1.13 -2.21
C ASN A 132 -16.56 2.58 -2.69
N GLY A 133 -17.22 3.50 -1.98
CA GLY A 133 -17.33 4.91 -2.30
C GLY A 133 -17.97 5.10 -3.68
N ASN A 134 -17.22 5.73 -4.59
CA ASN A 134 -17.66 5.98 -5.98
C ASN A 134 -17.39 4.79 -6.92
N GLU A 135 -16.87 3.68 -6.43
CA GLU A 135 -16.57 2.48 -7.20
C GLU A 135 -17.70 1.46 -7.07
N SER A 136 -17.81 0.54 -8.04
CA SER A 136 -18.77 -0.56 -7.93
C SER A 136 -18.47 -1.42 -6.71
N ALA A 137 -19.53 -1.85 -6.02
CA ALA A 137 -19.42 -2.88 -5.00
C ALA A 137 -18.94 -4.20 -5.63
N TYR A 138 -18.13 -4.94 -4.89
CA TYR A 138 -17.58 -6.24 -5.31
C TYR A 138 -18.65 -7.31 -5.37
N ASP A 139 -18.81 -7.92 -6.56
CA ASP A 139 -19.45 -9.21 -6.76
C ASP A 139 -18.39 -10.34 -6.75
N SER A 140 -18.84 -11.59 -6.72
CA SER A 140 -17.99 -12.76 -6.51
C SER A 140 -16.86 -12.93 -7.55
N PRO A 141 -17.01 -12.58 -8.85
CA PRO A 141 -15.90 -12.59 -9.82
C PRO A 141 -14.79 -11.58 -9.54
N MET A 142 -15.07 -10.51 -8.78
CA MET A 142 -14.08 -9.51 -8.35
C MET A 142 -13.34 -9.91 -7.07
N PHE A 143 -13.70 -11.04 -6.45
CA PHE A 143 -13.07 -11.45 -5.21
C PHE A 143 -11.61 -11.85 -5.46
N PRO A 144 -10.68 -11.39 -4.60
CA PRO A 144 -9.35 -11.93 -4.58
C PRO A 144 -9.36 -13.46 -4.41
N THR A 145 -8.36 -14.10 -4.98
CA THR A 145 -8.14 -15.55 -4.86
C THR A 145 -6.79 -15.82 -4.22
N LYS A 146 -6.50 -17.09 -3.88
CA LYS A 146 -5.23 -17.51 -3.25
C LYS A 146 -4.90 -16.74 -1.94
N GLY A 147 -5.91 -16.39 -1.16
CA GLY A 147 -5.75 -15.65 0.10
C GLY A 147 -5.45 -14.16 -0.06
N GLY A 148 -5.63 -13.60 -1.27
CA GLY A 148 -5.41 -12.20 -1.55
C GLY A 148 -6.39 -11.26 -0.82
N ALA A 149 -6.00 -10.01 -0.68
CA ALA A 149 -6.78 -8.93 -0.10
C ALA A 149 -7.57 -8.12 -1.14
N PHE A 150 -8.75 -7.62 -0.74
CA PHE A 150 -9.46 -6.58 -1.48
C PHE A 150 -8.65 -5.28 -1.48
N ALA A 151 -8.85 -4.45 -2.52
CA ALA A 151 -8.12 -3.18 -2.65
C ALA A 151 -8.49 -2.19 -1.54
N LYS A 152 -9.77 -2.16 -1.15
CA LYS A 152 -10.30 -1.37 -0.04
C LYS A 152 -10.48 -2.23 1.21
N GLY A 153 -10.22 -1.62 2.36
CA GLY A 153 -10.47 -2.24 3.66
C GLY A 153 -11.95 -2.20 4.06
N ASP A 154 -12.23 -2.84 5.20
CA ASP A 154 -13.49 -2.70 5.92
C ASP A 154 -13.63 -1.31 6.57
N LEU A 155 -14.77 -1.04 7.22
CA LEU A 155 -14.98 0.23 7.93
C LEU A 155 -14.10 0.39 9.19
N ASN A 156 -13.33 -0.62 9.59
CA ASN A 156 -12.29 -0.53 10.62
C ASN A 156 -10.90 -0.23 10.03
N ASP A 157 -10.81 0.13 8.74
CA ASP A 157 -9.57 0.29 7.98
C ASP A 157 -8.68 -0.97 8.03
N ARG A 158 -9.30 -2.16 8.10
CA ARG A 158 -8.61 -3.46 8.03
C ARG A 158 -8.78 -4.09 6.67
N SER A 159 -7.75 -4.80 6.20
CA SER A 159 -7.89 -5.58 4.97
C SER A 159 -8.81 -6.77 5.20
N ILE A 160 -9.62 -7.05 4.18
CA ILE A 160 -10.41 -8.26 4.05
C ILE A 160 -9.74 -9.14 2.99
N THR A 161 -9.53 -10.42 3.27
CA THR A 161 -8.98 -11.39 2.31
C THR A 161 -10.05 -12.36 1.81
N SER A 162 -9.79 -12.95 0.64
CA SER A 162 -10.65 -13.95 0.04
C SER A 162 -9.82 -15.08 -0.59
N GLU A 163 -10.35 -16.30 -0.49
CA GLU A 163 -9.82 -17.48 -1.15
C GLU A 163 -10.96 -18.32 -1.72
N GLU A 164 -10.82 -18.76 -2.97
CA GLU A 164 -11.72 -19.75 -3.55
C GLU A 164 -11.27 -21.16 -3.14
N VAL A 165 -12.16 -21.91 -2.49
CA VAL A 165 -11.93 -23.29 -2.09
C VAL A 165 -12.82 -24.21 -2.91
N THR A 166 -12.23 -25.23 -3.51
CA THR A 166 -12.94 -26.28 -4.24
C THR A 166 -12.95 -27.57 -3.41
N ASP A 167 -14.13 -27.96 -2.94
CA ASP A 167 -14.35 -29.24 -2.26
C ASP A 167 -14.63 -30.32 -3.30
N SER A 168 -13.55 -30.97 -3.77
CA SER A 168 -13.61 -32.06 -4.75
C SER A 168 -14.20 -33.36 -4.19
N LEU A 169 -14.39 -33.46 -2.86
CA LEU A 169 -14.94 -34.66 -2.21
C LEU A 169 -16.47 -34.66 -2.22
N LYS A 170 -17.10 -33.47 -2.30
CA LYS A 170 -18.55 -33.37 -2.48
C LYS A 170 -18.99 -33.76 -3.89
N LYS A 171 -20.21 -34.31 -3.97
CA LYS A 171 -20.89 -34.66 -5.21
C LYS A 171 -22.28 -34.00 -5.23
N PRO A 172 -22.52 -32.99 -6.09
CA PRO A 172 -21.58 -32.40 -7.05
C PRO A 172 -20.40 -31.70 -6.35
N VAL A 173 -19.28 -31.53 -7.08
CA VAL A 173 -18.14 -30.71 -6.62
C VAL A 173 -18.65 -29.31 -6.32
N VAL A 174 -18.26 -28.75 -5.18
CA VAL A 174 -18.71 -27.43 -4.74
C VAL A 174 -17.50 -26.51 -4.57
N SER A 175 -17.55 -25.35 -5.22
CA SER A 175 -16.63 -24.24 -4.96
C SER A 175 -17.32 -23.16 -4.14
N TYR A 176 -16.59 -22.52 -3.24
CA TYR A 176 -17.07 -21.43 -2.41
C TYR A 176 -15.91 -20.52 -2.00
N TYR A 177 -16.21 -19.29 -1.58
CA TYR A 177 -15.21 -18.37 -1.07
C TYR A 177 -15.10 -18.44 0.45
N LEU A 178 -13.88 -18.37 0.98
CA LEU A 178 -13.56 -18.12 2.37
C LEU A 178 -13.09 -16.67 2.53
N ILE A 179 -13.79 -15.90 3.37
CA ILE A 179 -13.41 -14.56 3.75
C ILE A 179 -12.57 -14.61 5.02
N ASN A 180 -11.42 -13.93 5.02
CA ASN A 180 -10.43 -13.97 6.11
C ASN A 180 -10.05 -15.41 6.51
N GLY A 181 -9.93 -16.31 5.53
CA GLY A 181 -9.52 -17.70 5.70
C GLY A 181 -10.51 -18.62 6.41
N THR A 182 -11.53 -18.10 7.11
CA THR A 182 -12.45 -18.92 7.91
C THR A 182 -13.93 -18.74 7.57
N SER A 183 -14.33 -17.58 7.07
CA SER A 183 -15.76 -17.28 6.90
C SER A 183 -16.27 -17.68 5.52
N ARG A 184 -16.92 -18.84 5.45
CA ARG A 184 -17.49 -19.35 4.19
C ARG A 184 -18.66 -18.50 3.71
N VAL A 185 -18.57 -18.04 2.46
CA VAL A 185 -19.71 -17.49 1.71
C VAL A 185 -20.68 -18.62 1.38
N VAL A 186 -21.91 -18.52 1.87
CA VAL A 186 -22.99 -19.50 1.66
C VAL A 186 -23.98 -19.06 0.58
N LYS A 187 -24.01 -17.76 0.27
CA LYS A 187 -24.77 -17.20 -0.86
C LYS A 187 -24.08 -15.91 -1.31
N SER A 188 -23.65 -15.84 -2.57
CA SER A 188 -23.04 -14.65 -3.15
C SER A 188 -24.04 -13.81 -3.92
N ASP A 189 -23.63 -12.58 -4.24
CA ASP A 189 -24.18 -11.75 -5.33
C ASP A 189 -25.66 -11.36 -5.17
N THR A 190 -26.12 -11.13 -3.94
CA THR A 190 -27.43 -10.49 -3.74
C THR A 190 -27.33 -9.01 -4.09
N LYS A 191 -27.62 -8.69 -5.35
CA LYS A 191 -27.61 -7.32 -5.87
C LYS A 191 -28.75 -6.47 -5.32
N LEU A 192 -28.41 -5.27 -4.88
CA LEU A 192 -29.31 -4.29 -4.26
C LEU A 192 -29.01 -2.89 -4.80
N SER A 193 -29.90 -1.94 -4.55
CA SER A 193 -29.81 -0.59 -5.14
C SER A 193 -28.57 0.21 -4.74
N ASN A 194 -27.91 -0.18 -3.65
CA ASN A 194 -26.71 0.44 -3.10
C ASN A 194 -25.55 -0.54 -2.85
N GLY A 195 -25.53 -1.69 -3.54
CA GLY A 195 -24.39 -2.61 -3.52
C GLY A 195 -24.75 -4.10 -3.54
N TYR A 196 -23.92 -4.92 -2.88
CA TYR A 196 -24.07 -6.38 -2.82
C TYR A 196 -24.08 -6.90 -1.37
N VAL A 197 -24.93 -7.88 -1.11
CA VAL A 197 -24.88 -8.71 0.10
C VAL A 197 -24.41 -10.11 -0.25
N HIS A 198 -23.39 -10.58 0.47
CA HIS A 198 -22.86 -11.93 0.45
C HIS A 198 -23.11 -12.57 1.82
N SER A 199 -23.93 -13.60 1.89
CA SER A 199 -24.24 -14.29 3.14
C SER A 199 -23.07 -15.15 3.57
N VAL A 200 -22.67 -15.08 4.84
CA VAL A 200 -21.55 -15.85 5.37
C VAL A 200 -21.94 -16.75 6.56
N ALA A 201 -21.27 -17.89 6.70
CA ALA A 201 -21.52 -18.88 7.75
C ALA A 201 -20.76 -18.61 9.06
N SER A 202 -19.98 -17.52 9.13
CA SER A 202 -19.27 -17.12 10.34
C SER A 202 -19.15 -15.60 10.39
N VAL A 203 -19.13 -15.04 11.60
CA VAL A 203 -18.92 -13.60 11.79
C VAL A 203 -17.50 -13.24 11.35
N ILE A 204 -17.38 -12.17 10.56
CA ILE A 204 -16.08 -11.59 10.20
C ILE A 204 -15.70 -10.62 11.32
N ALA A 205 -14.91 -11.11 12.25
CA ALA A 205 -14.36 -10.34 13.37
C ALA A 205 -12.90 -10.76 13.57
N PRO A 206 -11.96 -10.19 12.80
CA PRO A 206 -10.55 -10.60 12.85
C PRO A 206 -9.89 -10.21 14.19
N SER A 207 -8.75 -10.83 14.51
CA SER A 207 -8.10 -10.68 15.82
C SER A 207 -7.85 -9.22 16.21
N ASN A 208 -8.10 -8.86 17.47
CA ASN A 208 -7.75 -7.55 18.03
C ASN A 208 -6.33 -7.52 18.65
N GLN A 209 -5.57 -8.62 18.52
CA GLN A 209 -4.18 -8.70 18.98
C GLN A 209 -3.25 -7.95 18.04
N SER A 210 -2.12 -7.45 18.56
CA SER A 210 -1.00 -6.98 17.75
C SER A 210 -0.33 -8.14 17.01
N VAL A 211 0.50 -7.84 16.02
CA VAL A 211 1.27 -8.86 15.26
C VAL A 211 2.07 -9.75 16.22
N SER A 212 2.76 -9.16 17.21
CA SER A 212 3.50 -9.93 18.23
C SER A 212 2.57 -10.81 19.05
N GLY A 213 1.49 -10.24 19.59
CA GLY A 213 0.54 -11.00 20.41
C GLY A 213 -0.17 -12.13 19.64
N LEU A 214 -0.44 -11.94 18.35
CA LEU A 214 -1.03 -12.98 17.50
C LEU A 214 -0.03 -14.11 17.24
N ILE A 215 1.23 -13.79 16.90
CA ILE A 215 2.31 -14.78 16.74
C ILE A 215 2.48 -15.59 18.03
N GLU A 216 2.58 -14.90 19.16
CA GLU A 216 2.76 -15.53 20.47
C GLU A 216 1.64 -16.51 20.80
N GLY A 217 0.39 -16.17 20.46
CA GLY A 217 -0.80 -17.00 20.68
C GLY A 217 -0.99 -18.14 19.66
N THR A 218 -0.21 -18.17 18.58
CA THR A 218 -0.42 -19.09 17.46
C THR A 218 0.32 -20.42 17.69
N ALA A 219 -0.42 -21.53 17.57
CA ALA A 219 0.05 -22.86 17.98
C ALA A 219 1.32 -23.35 17.26
N ASN A 220 1.56 -22.92 16.02
CA ASN A 220 2.72 -23.31 15.22
C ASN A 220 3.78 -22.21 15.09
N MET A 221 3.74 -21.19 15.94
CA MET A 221 4.66 -20.05 15.94
C MET A 221 5.27 -19.78 17.32
N ARG A 222 5.22 -20.73 18.24
CA ARG A 222 5.58 -20.53 19.65
C ARG A 222 7.08 -20.27 19.85
N ILE A 223 7.94 -20.78 18.95
CA ILE A 223 9.38 -20.49 18.95
C ILE A 223 9.59 -19.01 18.62
N MET A 224 9.01 -18.49 17.53
CA MET A 224 9.13 -17.06 17.21
C MET A 224 8.50 -16.19 18.30
N GLY A 225 7.35 -16.59 18.87
CA GLY A 225 6.75 -15.91 20.02
C GLY A 225 7.71 -15.83 21.22
N THR A 226 8.44 -16.90 21.51
CA THR A 226 9.48 -16.92 22.56
C THR A 226 10.61 -15.95 22.25
N LEU A 227 11.06 -15.89 20.99
CA LEU A 227 12.11 -14.97 20.57
C LEU A 227 11.68 -13.51 20.66
N LEU A 228 10.46 -13.18 20.23
CA LEU A 228 9.88 -11.83 20.32
C LEU A 228 9.88 -11.31 21.76
N GLN A 229 9.45 -12.15 22.70
CA GLN A 229 9.44 -11.82 24.12
C GLN A 229 10.87 -11.63 24.67
N ALA A 230 11.77 -12.58 24.39
CA ALA A 230 13.14 -12.55 24.92
C ALA A 230 13.95 -11.34 24.40
N THR A 231 13.71 -10.94 23.16
CA THR A 231 14.44 -9.82 22.50
C THR A 231 13.79 -8.46 22.72
N GLY A 232 12.61 -8.40 23.35
CA GLY A 232 11.85 -7.16 23.56
C GLY A 232 11.16 -6.61 22.31
N TRP A 233 11.15 -7.36 21.20
CA TRP A 233 10.40 -6.99 20.00
C TRP A 233 8.89 -7.12 20.19
N ALA A 234 8.43 -7.96 21.12
CA ALA A 234 7.01 -8.07 21.47
C ALA A 234 6.39 -6.70 21.82
N ASP A 235 7.11 -5.90 22.63
CA ASP A 235 6.68 -4.56 23.04
C ASP A 235 6.74 -3.56 21.88
N LYS A 236 7.82 -3.62 21.07
CA LYS A 236 8.05 -2.69 19.94
C LYS A 236 7.03 -2.87 18.80
N LEU A 237 6.43 -4.05 18.67
CA LEU A 237 5.45 -4.40 17.63
C LEU A 237 3.99 -4.26 18.09
N ASN A 238 3.75 -3.64 19.25
CA ASN A 238 2.42 -3.65 19.87
C ASN A 238 1.51 -2.47 19.47
N GLU A 239 2.09 -1.32 19.10
CA GLU A 239 1.30 -0.12 18.81
C GLU A 239 0.62 -0.17 17.44
N SER A 240 -0.56 0.45 17.33
CA SER A 240 -1.36 0.47 16.09
C SER A 240 -1.58 1.87 15.51
N ILE A 241 -1.32 2.93 16.29
CA ILE A 241 -1.63 4.31 15.89
C ILE A 241 -0.72 5.28 16.65
N ASP A 242 -0.28 6.34 15.97
CA ASP A 242 0.52 7.41 16.56
C ASP A 242 -0.38 8.31 17.42
N ARG A 243 -0.33 8.12 18.73
CA ARG A 243 -1.17 8.88 19.67
C ARG A 243 -0.85 10.37 19.72
N ASP A 244 0.36 10.79 19.33
CA ASP A 244 0.70 12.20 19.26
C ASP A 244 0.06 12.84 18.02
N TYR A 245 0.00 12.11 16.91
CA TYR A 245 -0.74 12.53 15.72
C TYR A 245 -2.22 12.73 16.03
N GLU A 246 -2.86 11.81 16.77
CA GLU A 246 -4.29 11.86 17.11
C GLU A 246 -4.68 13.02 18.04
N LYS A 247 -3.73 13.73 18.67
CA LYS A 247 -4.03 14.88 19.56
C LYS A 247 -4.54 16.12 18.83
N VAL A 248 -4.35 16.20 17.52
CA VAL A 248 -4.70 17.37 16.71
C VAL A 248 -5.86 17.00 15.79
N GLU A 249 -6.98 17.69 15.92
CA GLU A 249 -8.09 17.55 14.95
C GLU A 249 -7.66 18.12 13.60
N ARG A 250 -8.00 17.40 12.53
CA ARG A 250 -7.68 17.77 11.14
C ARG A 250 -8.91 17.68 10.26
N GLU A 251 -8.98 18.56 9.28
CA GLU A 251 -9.96 18.46 8.20
C GLU A 251 -9.51 17.37 7.22
N THR A 252 -10.26 16.28 7.19
CA THR A 252 -9.98 15.11 6.35
C THR A 252 -10.76 15.11 5.04
N ASP A 253 -11.72 16.05 4.92
CA ASP A 253 -12.62 16.10 3.78
C ASP A 253 -11.85 16.31 2.46
N PRO A 254 -12.21 15.58 1.39
CA PRO A 254 -11.57 15.75 0.10
C PRO A 254 -11.69 17.18 -0.43
N HIS A 255 -10.58 17.79 -0.83
CA HIS A 255 -10.53 19.15 -1.37
C HIS A 255 -9.68 19.21 -2.65
N SER A 256 -9.88 20.26 -3.45
CA SER A 256 -9.11 20.43 -4.69
C SER A 256 -7.71 21.00 -4.40
N ILE A 257 -6.71 20.51 -5.15
CA ILE A 257 -5.34 21.01 -5.10
C ILE A 257 -4.94 21.49 -6.49
N ALA A 258 -4.36 22.69 -6.60
CA ALA A 258 -3.99 23.28 -7.88
C ALA A 258 -2.99 22.39 -8.64
N GLY A 259 -3.26 22.13 -9.92
CA GLY A 259 -2.43 21.27 -10.76
C GLY A 259 -2.58 19.76 -10.50
N VAL A 260 -3.52 19.36 -9.64
CA VAL A 260 -3.83 17.95 -9.34
C VAL A 260 -5.27 17.67 -9.75
N GLN A 261 -5.49 16.55 -10.44
CA GLN A 261 -6.81 16.18 -10.92
C GLN A 261 -7.62 15.48 -9.82
N GLY A 262 -8.79 16.03 -9.50
CA GLY A 262 -9.75 15.46 -8.56
C GLY A 262 -9.65 16.03 -7.14
N LEU A 263 -10.39 15.42 -6.21
CA LEU A 263 -10.41 15.83 -4.80
C LEU A 263 -9.50 14.92 -3.98
N VAL A 264 -8.65 15.51 -3.16
CA VAL A 264 -7.64 14.82 -2.38
C VAL A 264 -8.01 14.90 -0.89
N PRO A 265 -8.32 13.77 -0.22
CA PRO A 265 -8.49 13.76 1.23
C PRO A 265 -7.14 13.98 1.94
N THR A 266 -7.20 14.43 3.18
CA THR A 266 -6.02 14.48 4.07
C THR A 266 -6.02 13.26 4.97
N ALA A 267 -4.84 12.66 5.19
CA ALA A 267 -4.69 11.50 6.06
C ALA A 267 -5.22 11.79 7.47
N GLY A 268 -6.35 11.17 7.82
CA GLY A 268 -7.02 11.40 9.11
C GLY A 268 -6.31 10.78 10.30
N HIS A 269 -5.61 9.66 10.06
CA HIS A 269 -4.88 8.90 11.06
C HIS A 269 -3.47 8.61 10.59
N ARG A 270 -2.54 8.47 11.54
CA ARG A 270 -1.21 7.91 11.28
C ARG A 270 -1.11 6.54 11.89
N TYR A 271 -1.40 5.52 11.09
CA TYR A 271 -1.34 4.13 11.51
C TYR A 271 0.10 3.67 11.68
N LEU A 272 0.34 2.96 12.79
CA LEU A 272 1.57 2.21 13.02
C LEU A 272 1.28 0.75 12.64
N GLY A 273 2.03 0.25 11.66
CA GLY A 273 1.78 -1.01 11.00
C GLY A 273 3.02 -1.88 10.92
N PHE A 274 2.84 -3.20 10.97
CA PHE A 274 3.93 -4.16 10.86
C PHE A 274 3.55 -5.36 9.99
N THR A 275 4.52 -5.88 9.24
CA THR A 275 4.42 -7.16 8.54
C THR A 275 5.59 -8.04 8.95
N GLY A 276 5.29 -9.29 9.34
CA GLY A 276 6.28 -10.30 9.71
C GLY A 276 6.35 -11.45 8.71
N PHE A 277 7.55 -11.98 8.47
CA PHE A 277 7.79 -13.23 7.74
C PHE A 277 8.31 -14.24 8.75
N VAL A 278 7.48 -15.22 9.13
CA VAL A 278 7.70 -15.99 10.36
C VAL A 278 7.85 -17.46 10.06
N GLU A 279 8.96 -18.06 10.47
CA GLU A 279 9.13 -19.51 10.42
C GLU A 279 8.15 -20.19 11.36
N THR A 280 7.56 -21.28 10.87
CA THR A 280 6.80 -22.16 11.74
C THR A 280 7.74 -22.96 12.66
N ASP A 281 7.20 -23.42 13.78
CA ASP A 281 7.97 -24.18 14.77
C ASP A 281 8.64 -25.43 14.16
N ASP A 282 8.03 -26.04 13.14
CA ASP A 282 8.60 -27.19 12.44
C ASP A 282 9.83 -26.84 11.57
N VAL A 283 9.94 -25.61 11.09
CA VAL A 283 11.11 -25.14 10.32
C VAL A 283 12.32 -25.03 11.24
N PHE A 284 12.17 -24.38 12.40
CA PHE A 284 13.22 -24.30 13.42
C PHE A 284 13.67 -25.70 13.88
N GLN A 285 12.72 -26.61 14.09
CA GLN A 285 13.03 -28.00 14.47
C GLN A 285 13.80 -28.75 13.37
N LYS A 286 13.37 -28.64 12.11
CA LYS A 286 13.96 -29.39 10.99
C LYS A 286 15.31 -28.86 10.56
N GLU A 287 15.47 -27.54 10.48
CA GLU A 287 16.68 -26.92 9.94
C GLU A 287 17.75 -26.69 11.00
N TRP A 288 17.34 -26.31 12.22
CA TRP A 288 18.25 -25.94 13.31
C TRP A 288 18.23 -26.89 14.50
N GLY A 289 17.40 -27.92 14.50
CA GLY A 289 17.33 -28.87 15.61
C GLY A 289 16.84 -28.26 16.93
N VAL A 290 16.12 -27.13 16.86
CA VAL A 290 15.56 -26.45 18.02
C VAL A 290 14.54 -27.39 18.69
N PRO A 291 14.52 -27.55 20.02
CA PRO A 291 13.54 -28.41 20.69
C PRO A 291 12.11 -27.90 20.47
N ALA A 292 11.17 -28.83 20.33
CA ALA A 292 9.75 -28.49 20.22
C ALA A 292 9.27 -27.67 21.43
N PRO A 293 8.42 -26.65 21.24
CA PRO A 293 7.92 -25.82 22.34
C PRO A 293 6.99 -26.61 23.27
N VAL A 294 7.21 -26.50 24.58
CA VAL A 294 6.36 -27.09 25.63
C VAL A 294 5.46 -26.00 26.19
N TYR A 295 4.28 -25.86 25.59
CA TYR A 295 3.30 -24.82 25.92
C TYR A 295 2.41 -25.22 27.11
N ASP A 296 2.32 -24.34 28.10
CA ASP A 296 1.38 -24.48 29.22
C ASP A 296 0.16 -23.59 28.99
N GLU A 297 -0.98 -24.23 28.69
CA GLU A 297 -2.27 -23.57 28.44
C GLU A 297 -2.75 -22.69 29.61
N LYS A 298 -2.37 -23.01 30.86
CA LYS A 298 -2.82 -22.25 32.04
C LYS A 298 -2.09 -20.94 32.20
N THR A 299 -0.77 -20.96 31.98
CA THR A 299 0.08 -19.77 32.08
C THR A 299 0.23 -19.05 30.75
N GLN A 300 -0.20 -19.68 29.65
CA GLN A 300 -0.04 -19.23 28.27
C GLN A 300 1.44 -18.96 27.91
N THR A 301 2.34 -19.81 28.42
CA THR A 301 3.78 -19.65 28.24
C THR A 301 4.48 -20.91 27.74
N VAL A 302 5.64 -20.75 27.10
CA VAL A 302 6.52 -21.86 26.69
C VAL A 302 7.51 -22.15 27.82
N THR A 303 7.34 -23.30 28.47
CA THR A 303 8.08 -23.65 29.70
C THR A 303 9.55 -24.02 29.45
N ASN A 304 9.90 -24.45 28.23
CA ASN A 304 11.27 -24.76 27.82
C ASN A 304 11.96 -23.62 27.02
N ALA A 305 11.52 -22.37 27.21
CA ALA A 305 12.04 -21.21 26.49
C ALA A 305 13.56 -21.08 26.49
N GLN A 306 14.23 -21.36 27.62
CA GLN A 306 15.69 -21.28 27.70
C GLN A 306 16.39 -22.26 26.76
N ALA A 307 15.90 -23.50 26.66
CA ALA A 307 16.48 -24.50 25.78
C ALA A 307 16.32 -24.13 24.29
N ILE A 308 15.21 -23.47 23.94
CA ILE A 308 14.99 -22.90 22.60
C ILE A 308 15.99 -21.79 22.31
N LEU A 309 16.16 -20.84 23.25
CA LEU A 309 17.09 -19.72 23.10
C LEU A 309 18.53 -20.20 22.97
N ASP A 310 18.95 -21.16 23.79
CA ASP A 310 20.30 -21.73 23.76
C ASP A 310 20.60 -22.42 22.42
N ALA A 311 19.63 -23.15 21.86
CA ALA A 311 19.78 -23.81 20.56
C ALA A 311 19.92 -22.79 19.42
N ILE A 312 19.15 -21.70 19.44
CA ILE A 312 19.14 -20.68 18.38
C ILE A 312 20.38 -19.78 18.44
N LYS A 313 20.87 -19.46 19.64
CA LYS A 313 21.96 -18.51 19.87
C LYS A 313 23.19 -18.78 18.98
N SER A 314 23.66 -20.03 18.92
CA SER A 314 24.85 -20.39 18.14
C SER A 314 24.67 -20.18 16.65
N HIS A 315 23.47 -20.44 16.12
CA HIS A 315 23.16 -20.19 14.70
C HIS A 315 23.18 -18.70 14.39
N CYS A 316 22.56 -17.88 15.24
CA CYS A 316 22.56 -16.42 15.06
C CYS A 316 23.97 -15.83 15.18
N GLU A 317 24.78 -16.26 16.15
CA GLU A 317 26.14 -15.72 16.36
C GLU A 317 27.08 -15.97 15.18
N ASN A 318 26.91 -17.08 14.46
CA ASN A 318 27.67 -17.37 13.24
C ASN A 318 27.38 -16.38 12.10
N VAL A 319 26.22 -15.73 12.11
CA VAL A 319 25.78 -14.80 11.05
C VAL A 319 25.95 -13.35 11.47
N TYR A 320 25.56 -13.02 12.69
CA TYR A 320 25.44 -11.64 13.20
C TYR A 320 26.55 -11.26 14.19
N GLY A 321 27.42 -12.21 14.57
CA GLY A 321 28.54 -11.98 15.50
C GLY A 321 28.16 -12.13 16.97
N THR A 322 29.05 -11.69 17.86
CA THR A 322 29.00 -11.99 19.31
C THR A 322 28.94 -10.75 20.19
N LEU A 323 28.43 -9.63 19.67
CA LEU A 323 28.22 -8.43 20.50
C LEU A 323 27.00 -8.62 21.41
N ALA A 324 27.03 -8.01 22.60
CA ALA A 324 25.94 -8.04 23.59
C ALA A 324 25.36 -9.44 23.90
N GLN A 325 26.17 -10.51 23.88
CA GLN A 325 25.72 -11.92 24.05
C GLN A 325 24.89 -12.21 25.31
N ASN A 326 24.99 -11.35 26.34
CA ASN A 326 24.34 -11.52 27.64
C ASN A 326 23.10 -10.63 27.80
N ASP A 327 22.77 -9.80 26.81
CA ASP A 327 21.56 -8.97 26.81
C ASP A 327 20.81 -9.15 25.49
N LEU A 328 19.77 -9.99 25.49
CA LEU A 328 18.95 -10.27 24.31
C LEU A 328 18.13 -9.05 23.85
N LYS A 329 17.93 -8.04 24.71
CA LYS A 329 17.18 -6.83 24.38
C LYS A 329 18.04 -5.75 23.71
N ASP A 330 19.36 -5.87 23.81
CA ASP A 330 20.29 -5.03 23.06
C ASP A 330 20.21 -5.38 21.56
N GLU A 331 20.07 -4.36 20.71
CA GLU A 331 19.98 -4.55 19.27
C GLU A 331 21.33 -4.96 18.61
N ASP A 332 22.43 -4.93 19.36
CA ASP A 332 23.72 -5.51 18.97
C ASP A 332 23.76 -7.04 19.15
N ASN A 333 22.83 -7.62 19.92
CA ASN A 333 22.75 -9.06 20.13
C ASN A 333 22.33 -9.82 18.85
N ALA A 334 22.99 -10.94 18.56
CA ALA A 334 22.75 -11.73 17.36
C ALA A 334 21.31 -12.26 17.22
N VAL A 335 20.70 -12.72 18.32
CA VAL A 335 19.31 -13.21 18.31
C VAL A 335 18.35 -12.03 18.09
N ASN A 336 18.65 -10.85 18.64
CA ASN A 336 17.87 -9.64 18.41
C ASN A 336 17.91 -9.23 16.92
N GLN A 337 19.10 -9.21 16.32
CA GLN A 337 19.28 -8.92 14.90
C GLN A 337 18.56 -9.92 14.01
N PHE A 338 18.63 -11.22 14.36
CA PHE A 338 17.87 -12.26 13.69
C PHE A 338 16.36 -11.94 13.72
N VAL A 339 15.77 -11.74 14.90
CA VAL A 339 14.34 -11.43 15.04
C VAL A 339 13.98 -10.17 14.26
N ALA A 340 14.74 -9.08 14.40
CA ALA A 340 14.49 -7.82 13.72
C ALA A 340 14.45 -7.94 12.18
N TYR A 341 15.23 -8.86 11.61
CA TYR A 341 15.28 -9.10 10.16
C TYR A 341 13.97 -9.67 9.59
N HIS A 342 13.14 -10.31 10.43
CA HIS A 342 11.89 -10.96 10.01
C HIS A 342 10.71 -9.99 9.92
N PHE A 343 10.87 -8.75 10.37
CA PHE A 343 9.79 -7.78 10.45
C PHE A 343 10.13 -6.50 9.70
N MET A 344 9.09 -5.85 9.18
CA MET A 344 9.13 -4.53 8.54
C MET A 344 7.99 -3.65 9.06
N LYS A 345 8.15 -2.33 8.95
CA LYS A 345 7.04 -1.38 9.12
C LYS A 345 6.15 -1.38 7.87
N GLY A 346 4.85 -1.11 8.05
CA GLY A 346 3.85 -1.15 7.00
C GLY A 346 2.87 -2.30 7.21
N ARG A 347 1.57 -2.05 7.00
CA ARG A 347 0.55 -3.12 6.93
C ARG A 347 0.41 -3.56 5.48
N VAL A 348 1.05 -4.66 5.12
CA VAL A 348 1.03 -5.14 3.73
C VAL A 348 0.39 -6.51 3.68
N ALA A 349 -0.77 -6.61 3.03
CA ALA A 349 -1.42 -7.89 2.77
C ALA A 349 -0.66 -8.69 1.71
N HIS A 350 -0.90 -10.00 1.63
CA HIS A 350 -0.08 -10.92 0.81
C HIS A 350 0.07 -10.48 -0.65
N ASN A 351 -1.03 -10.14 -1.33
CA ASN A 351 -1.02 -9.70 -2.73
C ASN A 351 -0.75 -8.19 -2.92
N GLN A 352 -0.20 -7.50 -1.93
CA GLN A 352 0.02 -6.05 -1.95
C GLN A 352 1.50 -5.66 -1.78
N PHE A 353 2.42 -6.64 -1.76
CA PHE A 353 3.86 -6.36 -1.70
C PHE A 353 4.42 -5.72 -2.98
N VAL A 354 3.81 -6.01 -4.12
CA VAL A 354 4.17 -5.42 -5.42
C VAL A 354 2.91 -4.93 -6.13
N GLN A 355 3.04 -3.94 -7.01
CA GLN A 355 1.91 -3.44 -7.79
C GLN A 355 2.02 -3.85 -9.26
N HIS A 356 1.04 -4.64 -9.70
CA HIS A 356 0.82 -4.93 -11.12
C HIS A 356 -0.14 -3.88 -11.70
N PHE A 357 0.38 -2.99 -12.56
CA PHE A 357 -0.40 -1.88 -13.11
C PHE A 357 -0.04 -1.55 -14.57
N ASN A 358 1.23 -1.36 -14.87
CA ASN A 358 1.70 -0.91 -16.19
C ASN A 358 2.99 -1.60 -16.64
N GLU A 359 3.35 -2.73 -16.06
CA GLU A 359 4.50 -3.50 -16.51
C GLU A 359 4.34 -3.99 -17.97
N TRP A 360 5.46 -4.27 -18.62
CA TRP A 360 5.48 -4.66 -20.03
C TRP A 360 4.61 -5.90 -20.29
N GLY A 361 3.63 -5.76 -21.16
CA GLY A 361 2.66 -6.79 -21.54
C GLY A 361 1.42 -6.90 -20.65
N TYR A 362 1.36 -6.16 -19.53
CA TYR A 362 0.25 -6.27 -18.60
C TYR A 362 -0.93 -5.37 -18.98
N LYS A 363 -2.13 -5.96 -18.93
CA LYS A 363 -3.39 -5.28 -19.24
C LYS A 363 -4.25 -5.29 -17.98
N TYR A 364 -4.35 -4.15 -17.31
CA TYR A 364 -5.07 -4.06 -16.03
C TYR A 364 -6.57 -4.34 -16.16
N GLY A 365 -7.19 -4.10 -17.33
CA GLY A 365 -8.64 -4.21 -17.50
C GLY A 365 -9.38 -3.01 -16.88
N ASP A 366 -9.84 -3.14 -15.64
CA ASP A 366 -10.36 -2.02 -14.85
C ASP A 366 -9.21 -1.37 -14.09
N ALA A 367 -8.96 -0.07 -14.31
CA ALA A 367 -7.88 0.64 -13.65
C ALA A 367 -8.07 0.70 -12.12
N LYS A 368 -9.32 0.74 -11.63
CA LYS A 368 -9.61 0.82 -10.20
C LYS A 368 -9.49 -0.54 -9.52
N ASN A 369 -9.84 -1.60 -10.25
CA ASN A 369 -9.73 -2.98 -9.82
C ASN A 369 -8.95 -3.81 -10.86
N PRO A 370 -7.62 -3.61 -10.98
CA PRO A 370 -6.80 -4.34 -11.94
C PRO A 370 -6.93 -5.84 -11.75
N GLN A 371 -7.01 -6.58 -12.86
CA GLN A 371 -7.04 -8.04 -12.85
C GLN A 371 -5.80 -8.61 -12.13
N GLN A 372 -5.98 -9.70 -11.39
CA GLN A 372 -4.91 -10.33 -10.59
C GLN A 372 -4.59 -11.75 -11.08
N ASN A 373 -4.93 -12.06 -12.33
CA ASN A 373 -4.90 -13.44 -12.85
C ASN A 373 -3.99 -13.65 -14.07
N LYS A 374 -3.45 -12.58 -14.65
CA LYS A 374 -2.60 -12.61 -15.84
C LYS A 374 -1.48 -11.58 -15.70
N TYR A 375 -0.43 -11.94 -14.97
CA TYR A 375 0.80 -11.15 -14.92
C TYR A 375 1.66 -11.44 -16.14
N SER A 376 2.39 -10.44 -16.62
CA SER A 376 3.20 -10.55 -17.84
C SER A 376 4.68 -10.81 -17.59
N ILE A 377 5.25 -10.17 -16.57
CA ILE A 377 6.63 -10.32 -16.11
C ILE A 377 6.67 -10.31 -14.59
N ASP A 378 7.73 -10.86 -14.01
CA ASP A 378 7.95 -10.79 -12.57
C ASP A 378 8.14 -9.33 -12.14
N ILE A 379 7.52 -8.95 -11.03
CA ILE A 379 7.70 -7.64 -10.39
C ILE A 379 8.36 -7.84 -9.04
N SER A 380 9.26 -6.91 -8.70
CA SER A 380 9.94 -6.90 -7.42
C SER A 380 9.97 -5.51 -6.83
N ASP A 381 9.83 -5.44 -5.51
CA ASP A 381 10.03 -4.23 -4.72
C ASP A 381 10.87 -4.56 -3.47
N TYR A 382 11.38 -3.55 -2.78
CA TYR A 382 12.33 -3.70 -1.69
C TYR A 382 11.84 -3.00 -0.43
N PHE A 383 11.77 -3.77 0.64
CA PHE A 383 11.37 -3.30 1.97
C PHE A 383 12.58 -3.25 2.90
N VAL A 384 12.41 -2.58 4.04
CA VAL A 384 13.47 -2.42 5.04
C VAL A 384 13.08 -3.10 6.34
N SER A 385 13.96 -3.98 6.82
CA SER A 385 13.80 -4.66 8.09
C SER A 385 13.88 -3.70 9.29
N LEU A 386 13.38 -4.15 10.45
CA LEU A 386 13.46 -3.40 11.71
C LEU A 386 14.86 -3.43 12.34
N GLY A 387 15.01 -2.65 13.42
CA GLY A 387 16.19 -2.60 14.28
C GLY A 387 17.30 -1.66 13.80
N LYS A 388 18.36 -1.56 14.61
CA LYS A 388 19.58 -0.79 14.36
C LYS A 388 20.26 -1.22 13.06
N TYR A 389 20.32 -2.53 12.82
CA TYR A 389 20.95 -3.15 11.64
C TYR A 389 19.93 -3.38 10.50
N ARG A 390 19.34 -2.28 10.04
CA ARG A 390 18.41 -2.27 8.90
C ARG A 390 19.01 -3.00 7.70
N SER A 391 18.23 -3.87 7.07
CA SER A 391 18.62 -4.61 5.87
C SER A 391 17.50 -4.60 4.84
N LEU A 392 17.84 -4.79 3.56
CA LEU A 392 16.84 -4.93 2.50
C LEU A 392 16.18 -6.32 2.58
N ILE A 393 14.88 -6.34 2.28
CA ILE A 393 14.11 -7.54 2.00
C ILE A 393 13.51 -7.34 0.62
N LYS A 394 14.02 -8.08 -0.37
CA LYS A 394 13.43 -8.07 -1.72
C LYS A 394 12.19 -8.95 -1.70
N VAL A 395 11.08 -8.46 -2.23
CA VAL A 395 9.88 -9.28 -2.47
C VAL A 395 9.65 -9.34 -3.96
N THR A 396 9.57 -10.56 -4.51
CA THR A 396 9.31 -10.81 -5.93
C THR A 396 8.03 -11.61 -6.08
N GLN A 397 7.11 -11.14 -6.91
CA GLN A 397 5.97 -11.93 -7.36
C GLN A 397 6.29 -12.55 -8.72
N ASP A 398 6.26 -13.88 -8.76
CA ASP A 398 6.48 -14.66 -9.98
C ASP A 398 5.24 -14.62 -10.87
N ALA A 399 5.40 -14.19 -12.12
CA ALA A 399 4.27 -13.94 -13.01
C ALA A 399 3.52 -15.22 -13.41
N ALA A 400 4.19 -16.37 -13.45
CA ALA A 400 3.61 -17.62 -13.94
C ALA A 400 2.82 -18.37 -12.85
N SER A 401 3.38 -18.45 -11.64
CA SER A 401 2.81 -19.14 -10.49
C SER A 401 1.95 -18.24 -9.61
N HIS A 402 2.20 -16.92 -9.66
CA HIS A 402 1.70 -15.88 -8.75
C HIS A 402 2.21 -16.02 -7.32
N ASP A 403 3.20 -16.90 -7.11
CA ASP A 403 3.82 -17.08 -5.80
C ASP A 403 4.74 -15.89 -5.49
N ILE A 404 4.86 -15.59 -4.20
CA ILE A 404 5.67 -14.49 -3.69
C ILE A 404 6.90 -15.05 -2.98
N PHE A 405 8.06 -14.50 -3.28
CA PHE A 405 9.35 -14.94 -2.76
C PHE A 405 10.14 -13.79 -2.14
N LEU A 406 10.74 -14.04 -0.98
CA LEU A 406 11.73 -13.16 -0.35
C LEU A 406 13.12 -13.44 -0.92
N ASN A 407 13.88 -12.39 -1.20
CA ASN A 407 15.30 -12.43 -1.60
C ASN A 407 15.59 -13.33 -2.81
N ARG A 408 14.61 -13.54 -3.70
CA ARG A 408 14.83 -14.26 -4.95
C ARG A 408 15.65 -13.40 -5.91
N VAL A 409 16.70 -13.98 -6.48
CA VAL A 409 17.50 -13.38 -7.55
C VAL A 409 17.36 -14.26 -8.79
N ALA A 410 16.94 -13.68 -9.91
CA ALA A 410 16.56 -14.42 -11.09
C ALA A 410 17.39 -14.04 -12.32
N GLU A 411 17.38 -14.94 -13.30
CA GLU A 411 17.90 -14.73 -14.63
C GLU A 411 16.72 -14.57 -15.60
N TYR A 412 16.73 -13.50 -16.40
CA TYR A 412 15.69 -13.18 -17.36
C TYR A 412 16.25 -13.15 -18.78
N ASN A 413 15.43 -13.57 -19.74
CA ASN A 413 15.76 -13.45 -21.15
C ASN A 413 15.36 -12.06 -21.68
N VAL A 414 16.32 -11.14 -21.66
CA VAL A 414 16.13 -9.75 -22.11
C VAL A 414 15.73 -9.62 -23.59
N ASN A 415 15.97 -10.65 -24.41
CA ASN A 415 15.61 -10.69 -25.83
C ASN A 415 14.22 -11.28 -26.09
N ASP A 416 13.61 -11.95 -25.11
CA ASP A 416 12.25 -12.51 -25.19
C ASP A 416 11.36 -11.87 -24.11
N ASN A 417 11.18 -10.55 -24.21
CA ASN A 417 10.30 -9.77 -23.35
C ASN A 417 10.51 -10.00 -21.84
N TYR A 418 11.76 -10.15 -21.41
CA TYR A 418 12.14 -10.31 -20.00
C TYR A 418 11.52 -11.54 -19.32
N LYS A 419 11.26 -12.60 -20.08
CA LYS A 419 10.75 -13.86 -19.49
C LYS A 419 11.74 -14.46 -18.51
N PHE A 420 11.21 -14.97 -17.40
CA PHE A 420 11.96 -15.74 -16.42
C PHE A 420 12.62 -16.96 -17.07
N VAL A 421 13.91 -17.16 -16.79
CA VAL A 421 14.69 -18.33 -17.22
C VAL A 421 14.88 -19.29 -16.07
N ARG A 422 15.43 -18.79 -14.95
CA ARG A 422 15.66 -19.56 -13.72
C ARG A 422 15.93 -18.63 -12.54
N ALA A 423 15.73 -19.14 -11.33
CA ALA A 423 16.24 -18.51 -10.13
C ALA A 423 17.73 -18.82 -9.99
N LYS A 424 18.56 -17.78 -9.83
CA LYS A 424 19.97 -17.93 -9.40
C LYS A 424 20.02 -18.15 -7.89
N GLU A 425 19.17 -17.44 -7.17
CA GLU A 425 18.80 -17.71 -5.78
C GLU A 425 17.31 -17.97 -5.71
N GLU A 426 16.91 -19.13 -5.19
CA GLU A 426 15.50 -19.52 -5.13
C GLU A 426 14.64 -18.56 -4.28
N GLY A 427 15.25 -17.93 -3.26
CA GLY A 427 14.52 -17.14 -2.28
C GLY A 427 13.70 -18.00 -1.32
N ILE A 428 12.77 -17.37 -0.60
CA ILE A 428 11.89 -18.01 0.40
C ILE A 428 10.45 -17.70 0.05
N LYS A 429 9.63 -18.73 -0.21
CA LYS A 429 8.21 -18.54 -0.49
C LYS A 429 7.46 -17.99 0.73
N VAL A 430 6.64 -16.96 0.50
CA VAL A 430 5.72 -16.36 1.46
C VAL A 430 4.34 -16.96 1.29
N TYR A 431 3.83 -17.63 2.31
CA TYR A 431 2.50 -18.25 2.27
C TYR A 431 1.43 -17.26 2.75
N ALA A 432 0.34 -17.12 1.97
CA ALA A 432 -0.76 -16.23 2.33
C ALA A 432 -1.48 -16.70 3.60
N ASN A 433 -1.66 -18.01 3.73
CA ASN A 433 -2.38 -18.66 4.80
C ASN A 433 -1.45 -19.37 5.78
N ASN A 434 -1.85 -19.42 7.06
CA ASN A 434 -1.17 -20.22 8.07
C ASN A 434 -1.84 -21.58 8.28
N ASP A 435 -1.52 -22.53 7.40
CA ASP A 435 -2.04 -23.88 7.49
C ASP A 435 -1.37 -24.70 8.60
N PHE A 436 -2.18 -25.22 9.52
CA PHE A 436 -1.74 -26.08 10.60
C PHE A 436 -2.81 -27.14 10.94
N GLU A 437 -2.43 -28.42 10.91
CA GLU A 437 -3.29 -29.55 11.27
C GLU A 437 -4.69 -29.54 10.61
N GLY A 438 -4.73 -29.20 9.31
CA GLY A 438 -5.98 -29.16 8.53
C GLY A 438 -6.87 -27.94 8.81
N LYS A 439 -6.34 -26.91 9.48
CA LYS A 439 -7.01 -25.64 9.74
C LYS A 439 -6.15 -24.48 9.21
N VAL A 440 -6.82 -23.40 8.80
CA VAL A 440 -6.18 -22.10 8.54
C VAL A 440 -6.22 -21.31 9.85
N LEU A 441 -5.06 -21.02 10.42
CA LEU A 441 -4.92 -20.16 11.59
C LEU A 441 -4.89 -18.69 11.17
N ASP A 442 -5.40 -17.81 12.03
CA ASP A 442 -5.43 -16.36 11.75
C ASP A 442 -4.00 -15.78 11.73
N ASN A 443 -3.73 -14.96 10.73
CA ASN A 443 -2.50 -14.22 10.54
C ASN A 443 -2.73 -12.74 10.18
N ASN A 444 -3.98 -12.27 10.36
CA ASN A 444 -4.41 -10.89 10.22
C ASN A 444 -4.56 -10.24 11.62
N ALA A 445 -3.52 -9.57 12.06
CA ALA A 445 -3.47 -8.87 13.34
C ALA A 445 -4.07 -7.45 13.23
N ARG A 446 -4.40 -6.85 14.37
CA ARG A 446 -4.94 -5.48 14.46
C ARG A 446 -4.03 -4.44 13.80
N ASN A 447 -2.73 -4.57 13.97
CA ASN A 447 -1.73 -3.63 13.46
C ASN A 447 -0.91 -4.18 12.30
N GLY A 448 -1.40 -5.20 11.58
CA GLY A 448 -0.79 -5.69 10.35
C GLY A 448 -0.88 -7.20 10.19
N TYR A 449 0.16 -7.84 9.64
CA TYR A 449 0.11 -9.25 9.24
C TYR A 449 1.37 -9.99 9.68
N PHE A 450 1.28 -11.31 9.76
CA PHE A 450 2.44 -12.15 9.56
C PHE A 450 2.16 -13.20 8.49
N PHE A 451 3.21 -13.68 7.83
CA PHE A 451 3.10 -14.71 6.81
C PHE A 451 4.06 -15.85 7.14
N PRO A 452 3.59 -17.10 7.17
CA PRO A 452 4.46 -18.24 7.35
C PRO A 452 5.50 -18.31 6.22
N ILE A 453 6.73 -18.60 6.61
CA ILE A 453 7.81 -19.01 5.69
C ILE A 453 8.29 -20.41 6.09
N LYS A 454 8.69 -21.20 5.08
CA LYS A 454 9.05 -22.62 5.26
C LYS A 454 10.56 -22.88 5.10
N LYS A 455 11.35 -21.86 5.41
CA LYS A 455 12.81 -21.87 5.40
C LYS A 455 13.31 -20.78 6.34
N ILE A 456 14.40 -21.04 7.04
CA ILE A 456 15.04 -20.03 7.91
C ILE A 456 15.50 -18.84 7.05
N MET A 457 15.10 -17.62 7.44
CA MET A 457 15.50 -16.39 6.78
C MET A 457 16.72 -15.73 7.48
N LEU A 458 17.81 -15.55 6.73
CA LEU A 458 19.06 -14.96 7.22
C LEU A 458 19.56 -13.86 6.31
N MET A 459 20.15 -12.81 6.91
CA MET A 459 20.92 -11.80 6.17
C MET A 459 22.42 -12.14 6.23
N ASP A 460 22.74 -13.32 5.71
CA ASP A 460 24.09 -13.87 5.67
C ASP A 460 24.92 -13.35 4.49
N ALA A 461 26.17 -13.79 4.39
CA ALA A 461 27.08 -13.35 3.33
C ALA A 461 26.55 -13.69 1.92
N SER A 462 25.89 -14.84 1.76
CA SER A 462 25.32 -15.27 0.47
C SER A 462 24.18 -14.35 0.05
N THR A 463 23.25 -14.07 0.97
CA THR A 463 22.11 -13.19 0.72
C THR A 463 22.56 -11.77 0.38
N ARG A 464 23.58 -11.26 1.10
CA ARG A 464 24.19 -9.96 0.81
C ARG A 464 24.86 -9.91 -0.55
N GLU A 465 25.58 -10.96 -0.94
CA GLU A 465 26.20 -11.06 -2.26
C GLU A 465 25.16 -11.03 -3.36
N SER A 466 24.13 -11.87 -3.26
CA SER A 466 23.13 -12.04 -4.29
C SER A 466 22.33 -10.75 -4.50
N LEU A 467 21.83 -10.13 -3.42
CA LEU A 467 21.14 -8.83 -3.51
C LEU A 467 22.09 -7.69 -3.94
N GLY A 468 23.37 -7.75 -3.56
CA GLY A 468 24.39 -6.77 -3.94
C GLY A 468 24.90 -6.90 -5.37
N SER A 469 24.45 -7.91 -6.12
CA SER A 469 24.90 -8.21 -7.48
C SER A 469 23.92 -7.76 -8.57
N GLU A 470 22.74 -7.27 -8.21
CA GLU A 470 21.72 -6.81 -9.15
C GLU A 470 21.39 -5.32 -8.99
N ARG A 471 20.66 -4.76 -9.96
CA ARG A 471 20.09 -3.42 -9.85
C ARG A 471 18.87 -3.47 -8.92
N ILE A 472 18.91 -2.66 -7.87
CA ILE A 472 17.84 -2.56 -6.88
C ILE A 472 16.97 -1.37 -7.28
N ARG A 473 15.81 -1.63 -7.91
CA ARG A 473 14.78 -0.62 -8.20
C ARG A 473 13.68 -0.75 -7.14
N PHE A 474 13.42 0.31 -6.40
CA PHE A 474 12.40 0.33 -5.36
C PHE A 474 11.52 1.57 -5.50
N ASP A 475 10.24 1.40 -5.22
CA ASP A 475 9.27 2.48 -5.17
C ASP A 475 9.50 3.33 -3.91
N ILE A 476 9.35 4.66 -3.99
CA ILE A 476 9.45 5.52 -2.80
C ILE A 476 8.43 5.13 -1.72
N CYS A 477 7.26 4.62 -2.11
CA CYS A 477 6.21 4.22 -1.18
C CYS A 477 6.60 3.05 -0.29
N THR A 478 7.51 2.15 -0.71
CA THR A 478 7.94 1.01 0.13
C THR A 478 8.91 1.40 1.23
N ILE A 479 9.54 2.57 1.11
CA ILE A 479 10.35 3.17 2.18
C ILE A 479 9.59 4.22 2.99
N LEU A 480 8.30 4.45 2.72
CA LEU A 480 7.40 5.30 3.49
C LEU A 480 6.27 4.44 4.10
N PRO A 481 6.56 3.69 5.19
CA PRO A 481 5.64 2.68 5.72
C PRO A 481 4.29 3.22 6.18
N GLU A 482 4.18 4.53 6.41
CA GLU A 482 2.91 5.19 6.70
C GLU A 482 1.96 5.23 5.49
N ILE A 483 2.47 5.24 4.25
CA ILE A 483 1.66 5.08 3.04
C ILE A 483 1.07 3.67 3.00
N LEU A 484 1.91 2.66 3.23
CA LEU A 484 1.51 1.26 3.27
C LEU A 484 0.45 1.02 4.36
N SER A 485 0.68 1.56 5.56
CA SER A 485 -0.22 1.39 6.71
C SER A 485 -1.53 2.17 6.57
N ASN A 486 -1.52 3.30 5.84
CA ASN A 486 -2.72 4.08 5.53
C ASN A 486 -3.61 3.37 4.49
N GLY A 487 -3.03 2.52 3.64
CA GLY A 487 -3.77 1.77 2.62
C GLY A 487 -4.18 2.61 1.39
N CYS A 488 -3.74 3.87 1.28
CA CYS A 488 -3.98 4.68 0.08
C CYS A 488 -3.33 4.07 -1.16
N ARG A 489 -2.20 3.36 -0.99
CA ARG A 489 -1.54 2.62 -2.07
C ARG A 489 -2.39 1.48 -2.60
N SER A 490 -2.80 0.55 -1.74
CA SER A 490 -3.64 -0.60 -2.10
C SER A 490 -5.02 -0.19 -2.64
N SER A 491 -5.61 0.87 -2.08
CA SER A 491 -6.91 1.40 -2.49
C SER A 491 -6.82 2.33 -3.71
N ARG A 492 -5.59 2.64 -4.18
CA ARG A 492 -5.29 3.45 -5.35
C ARG A 492 -5.95 4.84 -5.29
N GLN A 493 -6.00 5.41 -4.09
CA GLN A 493 -6.63 6.71 -3.84
C GLN A 493 -5.58 7.79 -3.68
N HIS A 494 -5.90 9.01 -4.14
CA HIS A 494 -5.09 10.18 -3.83
C HIS A 494 -5.11 10.44 -2.33
N MET A 495 -4.00 10.92 -1.77
CA MET A 495 -3.89 11.26 -0.36
C MET A 495 -2.93 12.43 -0.13
N ASN A 496 -3.36 13.40 0.65
CA ASN A 496 -2.52 14.48 1.15
C ASN A 496 -2.00 14.14 2.55
N PHE A 497 -0.69 14.30 2.75
CA PHE A 497 -0.03 14.05 4.02
C PHE A 497 0.45 15.35 4.65
N PRO A 498 0.07 15.64 5.90
CA PRO A 498 0.53 16.84 6.59
C PRO A 498 2.03 16.75 6.91
N ARG A 499 2.62 17.91 7.19
CA ARG A 499 4.03 18.01 7.59
C ARG A 499 4.33 17.15 8.82
N GLY A 500 5.45 16.43 8.79
CA GLY A 500 5.88 15.55 9.89
C GLY A 500 5.15 14.20 9.95
N TYR A 501 4.39 13.85 8.90
CA TYR A 501 3.67 12.57 8.84
C TYR A 501 4.59 11.37 8.59
N PHE A 502 5.72 11.55 7.93
CA PHE A 502 6.63 10.45 7.56
C PHE A 502 7.86 10.41 8.47
N GLU A 503 8.21 9.24 8.99
CA GLU A 503 9.42 9.04 9.80
C GLU A 503 10.71 9.13 8.97
N ASN A 504 10.65 8.67 7.71
CA ASN A 504 11.80 8.68 6.81
C ASN A 504 11.95 10.00 6.03
N ILE A 505 11.09 10.99 6.28
CA ILE A 505 11.24 12.35 5.76
C ILE A 505 11.41 13.31 6.94
N THR A 506 12.42 14.16 6.88
CA THR A 506 12.74 15.11 7.94
C THR A 506 13.10 16.48 7.35
N GLN A 507 13.30 17.48 8.21
CA GLN A 507 13.73 18.83 7.82
C GLN A 507 12.81 19.52 6.81
N GLU A 508 11.51 19.24 6.89
CA GLU A 508 10.49 19.80 6.00
C GLU A 508 10.33 21.31 6.20
N SER A 509 10.46 22.09 5.12
CA SER A 509 10.10 23.52 5.14
C SER A 509 8.60 23.70 5.39
N GLU A 510 8.19 24.84 5.93
CA GLU A 510 6.79 25.11 6.27
C GLU A 510 5.81 25.00 5.10
N SER A 511 6.29 25.22 3.88
CA SER A 511 5.45 25.18 2.68
C SER A 511 5.41 23.81 1.99
N THR A 512 6.22 22.84 2.45
CA THR A 512 6.30 21.50 1.86
C THR A 512 4.96 20.78 2.02
N LYS A 513 4.42 20.25 0.92
CA LYS A 513 3.19 19.44 0.93
C LYS A 513 3.42 18.14 0.19
N PHE A 514 3.07 17.01 0.81
CA PHE A 514 3.24 15.68 0.22
C PHE A 514 1.90 15.13 -0.25
N LEU A 515 1.88 14.66 -1.49
CA LEU A 515 0.72 14.06 -2.11
C LEU A 515 1.11 12.69 -2.66
N TYR A 516 0.41 11.65 -2.25
CA TYR A 516 0.39 10.39 -2.98
C TYR A 516 -0.71 10.45 -4.02
N LEU A 517 -0.37 10.16 -5.27
CA LEU A 517 -1.29 10.18 -6.40
C LEU A 517 -1.19 8.85 -7.14
N HIS A 518 -2.32 8.42 -7.71
CA HIS A 518 -2.37 7.16 -8.46
C HIS A 518 -3.24 7.31 -9.71
N SER A 519 -2.81 6.74 -10.83
CA SER A 519 -3.44 6.88 -12.15
C SER A 519 -4.85 6.28 -12.20
N ALA A 520 -5.09 5.18 -11.48
CA ALA A 520 -6.42 4.58 -11.31
C ALA A 520 -7.50 5.54 -10.81
N PHE A 521 -7.15 6.51 -9.96
CA PHE A 521 -8.09 7.50 -9.42
C PHE A 521 -8.73 8.32 -10.54
N VAL A 522 -8.00 8.54 -11.63
CA VAL A 522 -8.44 9.26 -12.83
C VAL A 522 -8.74 8.30 -14.00
N ASN A 523 -9.05 7.03 -13.69
CA ASN A 523 -9.40 5.96 -14.63
C ASN A 523 -8.28 5.57 -15.62
N GLY A 524 -7.02 5.58 -15.20
CA GLY A 524 -5.89 5.10 -16.03
C GLY A 524 -5.57 6.07 -17.17
N ALA A 525 -5.30 7.33 -16.84
CA ALA A 525 -5.23 8.45 -17.78
C ALA A 525 -3.94 8.51 -18.62
N GLY A 526 -3.28 7.38 -18.93
CA GLY A 526 -2.04 7.35 -19.72
C GLY A 526 -0.86 8.02 -19.03
N TRP A 527 -0.86 8.03 -17.70
CA TRP A 527 0.28 8.45 -16.87
C TRP A 527 1.51 7.62 -17.22
N ARG A 528 2.70 8.06 -16.79
CA ARG A 528 3.95 7.41 -17.19
C ARG A 528 4.81 7.08 -15.98
N ASP A 529 4.13 6.81 -14.89
CA ASP A 529 4.73 6.64 -13.59
C ASP A 529 4.79 5.14 -13.33
N TYR A 530 5.90 4.67 -12.81
CA TYR A 530 6.14 3.27 -12.49
C TYR A 530 5.09 2.80 -11.49
N GLU A 531 4.59 1.58 -11.67
CA GLU A 531 3.53 1.00 -10.81
C GLU A 531 2.20 1.78 -10.76
N GLY A 532 2.08 2.88 -11.51
CA GLY A 532 0.87 3.69 -11.62
C GLY A 532 0.72 4.78 -10.57
N ASP A 533 1.69 4.94 -9.67
CA ASP A 533 1.72 5.92 -8.59
C ASP A 533 2.89 6.92 -8.65
N GLU A 534 2.74 8.04 -7.93
CA GLU A 534 3.80 9.01 -7.68
C GLU A 534 3.66 9.60 -6.26
N LEU A 535 4.78 9.93 -5.63
CA LEU A 535 4.85 10.87 -4.53
C LEU A 535 5.18 12.26 -5.09
N MET A 536 4.16 13.11 -5.20
CA MET A 536 4.32 14.49 -5.63
C MET A 536 4.55 15.40 -4.42
N VAL A 537 5.49 16.34 -4.56
CA VAL A 537 5.76 17.37 -3.53
C VAL A 537 5.53 18.77 -4.11
N LEU A 538 4.81 19.61 -3.37
CA LEU A 538 4.51 21.01 -3.71
C LEU A 538 5.12 21.98 -2.69
N GLY A 539 5.02 23.28 -3.00
CA GLY A 539 5.52 24.38 -2.18
C GLY A 539 6.95 24.79 -2.49
N LEU A 540 7.49 25.71 -1.68
CA LEU A 540 8.93 25.96 -1.62
C LEU A 540 9.58 24.84 -0.79
N TYR A 541 9.48 23.62 -1.31
CA TYR A 541 9.85 22.43 -0.57
C TYR A 541 11.34 22.42 -0.27
N ASP A 542 11.66 21.92 0.91
CA ASP A 542 12.99 21.58 1.37
C ASP A 542 12.80 20.44 2.35
N PHE A 543 13.29 19.24 2.03
CA PHE A 543 13.11 18.07 2.87
C PHE A 543 14.24 17.06 2.66
N VAL A 544 14.43 16.19 3.64
CA VAL A 544 15.48 15.18 3.68
C VAL A 544 14.85 13.80 3.75
N LEU A 545 15.05 12.99 2.72
CA LEU A 545 14.64 11.59 2.61
C LEU A 545 15.76 10.67 3.12
N LYS A 546 15.42 9.79 4.06
CA LYS A 546 16.28 8.70 4.53
C LYS A 546 16.24 7.55 3.53
N LEU A 547 17.40 7.14 3.04
CA LEU A 547 17.50 6.03 2.10
C LEU A 547 17.42 4.66 2.81
N PRO A 548 16.99 3.60 2.08
CA PRO A 548 17.18 2.23 2.54
C PRO A 548 18.67 1.86 2.55
N PRO A 549 19.08 0.83 3.31
CA PRO A 549 20.46 0.36 3.34
C PRO A 549 20.85 -0.28 2.00
N VAL A 550 22.15 -0.31 1.68
CA VAL A 550 22.69 -1.19 0.62
C VAL A 550 22.92 -2.59 1.20
N PRO A 551 22.75 -3.68 0.43
CA PRO A 551 22.91 -5.03 0.96
C PRO A 551 24.38 -5.39 1.22
N LYS A 552 25.29 -4.83 0.41
CA LYS A 552 26.74 -5.10 0.41
C LYS A 552 27.51 -3.78 0.32
N GLU A 553 28.72 -3.76 0.86
CA GLU A 553 29.61 -2.61 0.68
C GLU A 553 30.12 -2.52 -0.77
N GLY A 554 30.23 -1.30 -1.29
CA GLY A 554 30.73 -1.11 -2.65
C GLY A 554 30.45 0.25 -3.25
N GLN A 555 30.84 0.41 -4.51
CA GLN A 555 30.52 1.60 -5.29
C GLN A 555 29.14 1.43 -5.93
N TYR A 556 28.25 2.38 -5.68
CA TYR A 556 26.90 2.42 -6.22
C TYR A 556 26.66 3.71 -7.02
N GLU A 557 25.84 3.62 -8.05
CA GLU A 557 25.09 4.75 -8.56
C GLU A 557 23.71 4.80 -7.90
N ILE A 558 23.30 6.00 -7.49
CA ILE A 558 21.94 6.28 -7.06
C ILE A 558 21.25 7.03 -8.19
N ARG A 559 20.15 6.46 -8.67
CA ARG A 559 19.36 7.01 -9.78
C ARG A 559 17.92 7.23 -9.35
N MET A 560 17.24 8.12 -10.06
CA MET A 560 15.84 8.47 -9.82
C MET A 560 15.08 8.46 -11.13
N GLY A 561 13.92 7.80 -11.16
CA GLY A 561 12.97 7.92 -12.26
C GLY A 561 12.33 9.31 -12.27
N ILE A 562 12.22 9.92 -13.44
CA ILE A 562 11.58 11.24 -13.60
C ILE A 562 10.56 11.24 -14.75
N SER A 563 9.41 11.86 -14.48
CA SER A 563 8.33 12.10 -15.43
C SER A 563 8.17 13.62 -15.63
N ASN A 564 8.79 14.12 -16.69
CA ASN A 564 8.96 15.54 -16.98
C ASN A 564 7.73 16.12 -17.70
N ASN A 565 7.38 17.36 -17.34
CA ASN A 565 6.34 18.15 -18.00
C ASN A 565 6.40 19.62 -17.55
N THR A 566 5.59 20.49 -18.16
CA THR A 566 5.62 21.94 -17.92
C THR A 566 5.14 22.40 -16.54
N LEU A 567 4.44 21.54 -15.78
CA LEU A 567 4.02 21.82 -14.40
C LEU A 567 5.11 21.51 -13.36
N ARG A 568 6.14 20.74 -13.75
CA ARG A 568 7.22 20.35 -12.84
C ARG A 568 8.09 21.54 -12.42
N GLY A 569 8.90 21.32 -11.39
CA GLY A 569 9.86 22.28 -10.86
C GLY A 569 11.32 21.97 -11.22
N MET A 570 12.20 22.76 -10.64
CA MET A 570 13.64 22.52 -10.64
C MET A 570 14.08 22.24 -9.20
N CYS A 571 14.89 21.19 -9.00
CA CYS A 571 15.28 20.72 -7.67
C CYS A 571 16.81 20.65 -7.54
N GLN A 572 17.37 21.28 -6.52
CA GLN A 572 18.73 20.99 -6.08
C GLN A 572 18.71 19.75 -5.18
N ILE A 573 19.49 18.74 -5.57
CA ILE A 573 19.65 17.50 -4.82
C ILE A 573 20.94 17.58 -3.98
N TYR A 574 20.92 17.02 -2.77
CA TYR A 574 22.10 16.86 -1.92
C TYR A 574 22.20 15.42 -1.43
N PHE A 575 23.42 14.98 -1.11
CA PHE A 575 23.69 13.62 -0.63
C PHE A 575 24.72 13.62 0.50
N GLY A 576 24.63 12.62 1.36
CA GLY A 576 25.56 12.38 2.47
C GLY A 576 25.00 11.39 3.48
N ASP A 577 25.71 11.26 4.59
CA ASP A 577 25.44 10.31 5.68
C ASP A 577 24.90 10.99 6.96
N SER A 578 24.68 12.29 6.91
CA SER A 578 24.12 13.09 8.00
C SER A 578 22.92 13.89 7.49
N PRO A 579 21.74 13.79 8.12
CA PRO A 579 20.54 14.47 7.64
C PRO A 579 20.61 16.00 7.71
N VAL A 580 21.62 16.56 8.40
CA VAL A 580 21.80 18.01 8.59
C VAL A 580 23.04 18.57 7.89
N ASN A 581 23.89 17.71 7.34
CA ASN A 581 25.14 18.10 6.69
C ASN A 581 25.32 17.35 5.37
N LEU A 582 24.54 17.76 4.37
CA LEU A 582 24.52 17.15 3.03
C LEU A 582 25.17 18.06 2.01
N SER A 583 25.93 17.49 1.08
CA SER A 583 26.62 18.23 0.02
C SER A 583 25.82 18.22 -1.28
N PRO A 584 25.81 19.30 -2.08
CA PRO A 584 25.14 19.32 -3.37
C PRO A 584 25.59 18.16 -4.26
N ALA A 585 24.62 17.42 -4.80
CA ALA A 585 24.82 16.31 -5.72
C ALA A 585 24.59 16.78 -7.16
N GLY A 586 25.63 17.40 -7.74
CA GLY A 586 25.56 17.96 -9.10
C GLY A 586 24.72 19.22 -9.20
N LEU A 587 24.40 19.60 -10.44
CA LEU A 587 23.57 20.77 -10.76
C LEU A 587 22.10 20.50 -10.44
N PRO A 588 21.27 21.55 -10.22
CA PRO A 588 19.83 21.41 -10.10
C PRO A 588 19.22 20.66 -11.29
N VAL A 589 18.31 19.74 -11.00
CA VAL A 589 17.57 18.96 -12.00
C VAL A 589 16.33 19.74 -12.40
N ASP A 590 16.22 20.10 -13.67
CA ASP A 590 15.04 20.77 -14.23
C ASP A 590 14.08 19.76 -14.85
N MET A 591 13.04 19.38 -14.10
CA MET A 591 12.05 18.38 -14.55
C MET A 591 11.02 18.96 -15.52
N ARG A 592 11.19 20.21 -15.97
CA ARG A 592 10.38 20.82 -17.03
C ARG A 592 10.90 20.52 -18.42
N LEU A 593 12.16 20.09 -18.52
CA LEU A 593 12.84 19.86 -19.80
C LEU A 593 12.60 18.43 -20.26
N ASP A 594 12.07 18.27 -21.47
CA ASP A 594 11.99 16.97 -22.12
C ASP A 594 13.37 16.55 -22.66
N GLY A 595 13.50 15.27 -22.99
CA GLY A 595 14.76 14.68 -23.41
C GLY A 595 15.34 15.22 -24.72
N ASP A 596 14.57 15.92 -25.54
CA ASP A 596 15.07 16.61 -26.74
C ASP A 596 15.93 17.85 -26.41
N ASN A 597 15.99 18.26 -25.15
CA ASN A 597 16.96 19.26 -24.70
C ASN A 597 18.40 18.75 -24.89
N GLU A 598 19.28 19.60 -25.40
CA GLU A 598 20.70 19.26 -25.65
C GLU A 598 21.46 18.81 -24.40
N ASN A 599 21.08 19.28 -23.21
CA ASN A 599 21.68 18.88 -21.94
C ASN A 599 21.21 17.49 -21.46
N ILE A 600 20.19 16.91 -22.10
CA ILE A 600 19.70 15.55 -21.83
C ILE A 600 20.15 14.62 -22.96
N GLY A 601 19.93 15.02 -24.22
CA GLY A 601 20.41 14.30 -25.40
C GLY A 601 19.67 13.01 -25.69
N TRP A 602 18.38 12.93 -25.36
CA TRP A 602 17.55 11.77 -25.65
C TRP A 602 17.34 11.58 -27.15
N VAL A 603 17.47 10.35 -27.61
CA VAL A 603 17.22 9.93 -28.98
C VAL A 603 16.46 8.60 -28.95
N ALA A 604 15.41 8.46 -29.75
CA ALA A 604 14.66 7.20 -29.88
C ALA A 604 15.59 6.02 -30.23
N ASP A 605 15.22 4.81 -29.81
CA ASP A 605 16.00 3.62 -30.14
C ASP A 605 16.06 3.42 -31.68
N ASN A 606 17.23 3.03 -32.18
CA ASN A 606 17.46 2.73 -33.58
C ASN A 606 17.26 1.23 -33.85
N LYS A 607 17.01 0.86 -35.10
CA LYS A 607 17.03 -0.56 -35.51
C LYS A 607 18.42 -1.19 -35.34
N ASP A 608 19.46 -0.37 -35.40
CA ASP A 608 20.83 -0.76 -35.09
C ASP A 608 21.09 -0.66 -33.58
N ALA A 609 21.46 -1.80 -32.99
CA ALA A 609 21.73 -1.90 -31.56
C ALA A 609 23.00 -1.14 -31.16
N ASP A 610 24.00 -1.03 -32.03
CA ASP A 610 25.27 -0.34 -31.73
C ASP A 610 25.04 1.17 -31.67
N ILE A 611 24.25 1.72 -32.60
CA ILE A 611 23.83 3.13 -32.57
C ILE A 611 23.02 3.43 -31.31
N THR A 612 22.13 2.52 -30.92
CA THR A 612 21.33 2.66 -29.69
C THR A 612 22.22 2.67 -28.46
N ALA A 613 23.21 1.78 -28.37
CA ALA A 613 24.16 1.74 -27.28
C ALA A 613 25.06 2.99 -27.20
N GLU A 614 25.49 3.54 -28.34
CA GLU A 614 26.25 4.79 -28.40
C GLU A 614 25.41 5.98 -27.90
N ASN A 615 24.15 6.07 -28.31
CA ASN A 615 23.23 7.11 -27.85
C ASN A 615 22.98 7.01 -26.34
N ASP A 616 22.75 5.81 -25.82
CA ASP A 616 22.58 5.58 -24.39
C ASP A 616 23.82 5.99 -23.60
N LYS A 617 25.03 5.68 -24.11
CA LYS A 617 26.30 6.12 -23.53
C LYS A 617 26.44 7.64 -23.56
N SER A 618 26.01 8.29 -24.63
CA SER A 618 26.04 9.76 -24.78
C SER A 618 25.14 10.43 -23.74
N MET A 619 23.87 10.00 -23.63
CA MET A 619 22.95 10.48 -22.59
C MET A 619 23.51 10.30 -21.18
N ARG A 620 24.13 9.14 -20.94
CA ARG A 620 24.73 8.82 -19.65
C ARG A 620 25.86 9.78 -19.28
N ASN A 621 26.65 10.26 -20.26
CA ASN A 621 27.67 11.28 -20.01
C ASN A 621 27.07 12.62 -19.57
N HIS A 622 25.81 12.90 -19.92
CA HIS A 622 25.04 14.03 -19.40
C HIS A 622 24.36 13.74 -18.04
N GLY A 623 24.53 12.52 -17.52
CA GLY A 623 23.90 12.05 -16.28
C GLY A 623 22.43 11.65 -16.44
N TYR A 624 21.97 11.40 -17.65
CA TYR A 624 20.62 10.94 -17.95
C TYR A 624 20.63 9.56 -18.58
N MET A 625 19.54 8.81 -18.41
CA MET A 625 19.28 7.56 -19.12
C MET A 625 17.82 7.56 -19.56
N LYS A 626 17.47 6.74 -20.54
CA LYS A 626 16.07 6.53 -20.93
C LYS A 626 15.31 5.79 -19.84
N ALA A 627 13.99 5.89 -19.89
CA ALA A 627 13.11 5.05 -19.07
C ALA A 627 13.45 3.55 -19.25
N PRO A 628 13.31 2.74 -18.19
CA PRO A 628 13.38 1.28 -18.27
C PRO A 628 12.33 0.70 -19.21
N LYS A 629 12.63 -0.44 -19.81
CA LYS A 629 11.69 -1.17 -20.66
C LYS A 629 10.68 -2.02 -19.87
N ALA A 630 10.91 -2.27 -18.57
CA ALA A 630 10.02 -3.07 -17.74
C ALA A 630 8.60 -2.50 -17.58
N PHE A 631 8.35 -1.21 -17.85
CA PHE A 631 7.02 -0.63 -17.72
C PHE A 631 6.64 0.30 -18.88
N THR A 632 5.34 0.54 -18.99
CA THR A 632 4.66 1.20 -20.11
C THR A 632 3.78 2.34 -19.60
N ALA A 633 3.19 3.11 -20.52
CA ALA A 633 2.19 4.10 -20.11
C ALA A 633 1.00 3.41 -19.39
N CYS A 634 0.43 4.08 -18.40
CA CYS A 634 -0.74 3.67 -17.63
C CYS A 634 -2.03 3.82 -18.46
N ASP A 635 -2.10 3.17 -19.62
CA ASP A 635 -3.22 3.23 -20.57
C ASP A 635 -4.00 1.91 -20.70
N GLY A 636 -3.60 0.90 -19.94
CA GLY A 636 -4.22 -0.42 -19.88
C GLY A 636 -3.88 -1.35 -21.04
N LYS A 637 -2.98 -0.94 -21.93
CA LYS A 637 -2.58 -1.74 -23.10
C LYS A 637 -1.33 -2.58 -22.85
N GLY A 638 -0.43 -2.13 -21.98
CA GLY A 638 0.79 -2.86 -21.65
C GLY A 638 1.84 -2.89 -22.77
N GLU A 639 1.75 -2.00 -23.76
CA GLU A 639 2.64 -2.04 -24.95
C GLU A 639 3.18 -0.65 -25.34
N THR A 640 2.75 0.41 -24.66
CA THR A 640 3.21 1.79 -24.92
C THR A 640 4.59 2.01 -24.29
N ASN A 641 5.65 1.75 -25.08
CA ASN A 641 7.04 1.82 -24.64
C ASN A 641 7.47 3.22 -24.17
N LEU A 642 7.76 3.35 -22.87
CA LEU A 642 8.20 4.62 -22.29
C LEU A 642 9.67 4.93 -22.59
N ARG A 643 10.48 3.93 -22.93
CA ARG A 643 11.86 4.14 -23.36
C ARG A 643 11.94 4.97 -24.65
N ASP A 644 10.93 4.83 -25.51
CA ASP A 644 10.74 5.60 -26.75
C ASP A 644 10.00 6.94 -26.51
N THR A 645 9.88 7.38 -25.26
CA THR A 645 9.24 8.64 -24.87
C THR A 645 10.23 9.61 -24.24
N LYS A 646 10.35 10.82 -24.80
CA LYS A 646 11.29 11.85 -24.35
C LYS A 646 10.99 12.46 -22.97
N ALA A 647 9.78 12.33 -22.45
CA ALA A 647 9.40 12.96 -21.19
C ALA A 647 9.61 12.06 -19.95
N VAL A 648 10.04 10.81 -20.12
CA VAL A 648 10.27 9.89 -19.01
C VAL A 648 11.70 9.40 -19.09
N LEU A 649 12.45 9.63 -18.02
CA LEU A 649 13.89 9.46 -18.00
C LEU A 649 14.32 8.88 -16.65
N ARG A 650 15.60 8.53 -16.55
CA ARG A 650 16.29 8.31 -15.29
C ARG A 650 17.40 9.33 -15.13
N ARG A 651 17.52 9.92 -13.94
CA ARG A 651 18.60 10.83 -13.57
C ARG A 651 19.61 10.11 -12.70
N ILE A 652 20.88 10.11 -13.10
CA ILE A 652 21.99 9.68 -12.24
C ILE A 652 22.29 10.83 -11.29
N MET A 653 21.98 10.65 -10.02
CA MET A 653 22.11 11.71 -9.02
C MET A 653 23.51 11.72 -8.39
N VAL A 654 24.01 10.54 -8.03
CA VAL A 654 25.24 10.36 -7.25
C VAL A 654 25.92 9.07 -7.65
N SER A 655 27.26 9.06 -7.65
CA SER A 655 28.06 7.84 -7.52
C SER A 655 28.85 7.91 -6.22
N ALA A 656 28.64 6.95 -5.32
CA ALA A 656 29.24 6.94 -3.99
C ALA A 656 29.65 5.54 -3.54
N TYR A 657 30.68 5.48 -2.71
CA TYR A 657 31.02 4.26 -1.99
C TYR A 657 30.14 4.17 -0.74
N MET A 658 29.37 3.10 -0.61
CA MET A 658 28.34 2.91 0.41
C MET A 658 28.62 1.68 1.26
N TYR A 659 28.21 1.74 2.54
CA TYR A 659 28.33 0.63 3.49
C TYR A 659 26.94 0.18 3.98
N PRO A 660 26.71 -1.12 4.20
CA PRO A 660 25.39 -1.66 4.57
C PRO A 660 24.89 -1.14 5.93
N ASN A 661 25.79 -0.98 6.90
CA ASN A 661 25.45 -0.53 8.26
C ASN A 661 25.51 0.99 8.45
N LYS A 662 25.49 1.76 7.34
CA LYS A 662 25.54 3.22 7.36
C LYS A 662 24.29 3.78 6.70
N THR A 663 23.67 4.77 7.35
CA THR A 663 22.48 5.42 6.79
C THR A 663 22.91 6.59 5.89
N TYR A 664 22.28 6.69 4.73
CA TYR A 664 22.47 7.76 3.77
C TYR A 664 21.17 8.51 3.54
N TYR A 665 21.29 9.73 3.03
CA TYR A 665 20.17 10.65 2.86
C TYR A 665 20.26 11.40 1.54
N LEU A 666 19.09 11.72 0.99
CA LEU A 666 18.93 12.70 -0.08
C LEU A 666 18.17 13.90 0.45
N ARG A 667 18.61 15.11 0.13
CA ARG A 667 17.83 16.33 0.35
C ARG A 667 17.35 16.87 -0.98
N PHE A 668 16.09 17.25 -1.02
CA PHE A 668 15.46 17.87 -2.18
C PHE A 668 15.01 19.27 -1.81
N LYS A 669 15.56 20.25 -2.51
CA LYS A 669 15.25 21.66 -2.28
C LYS A 669 14.81 22.30 -3.57
N SER A 670 13.65 22.97 -3.55
CA SER A 670 13.20 23.74 -4.71
C SER A 670 14.24 24.80 -5.08
N ALA A 671 14.62 24.80 -6.36
CA ALA A 671 15.47 25.82 -6.97
C ALA A 671 14.63 26.95 -7.60
N LEU A 672 13.30 26.86 -7.52
CA LEU A 672 12.38 27.88 -8.04
C LEU A 672 11.67 28.59 -6.89
N ASN A 673 11.45 29.90 -7.05
CA ASN A 673 10.56 30.66 -6.16
C ASN A 673 9.10 30.57 -6.64
N LYS A 674 8.59 29.34 -6.76
CA LYS A 674 7.23 29.03 -7.24
C LYS A 674 6.63 27.93 -6.37
N THR A 675 5.48 28.21 -5.75
CA THR A 675 4.84 27.31 -4.75
C THR A 675 3.97 26.21 -5.38
N ASP A 676 3.54 26.39 -6.62
CA ASP A 676 2.71 25.47 -7.39
C ASP A 676 3.53 24.64 -8.40
N ALA A 677 4.86 24.73 -8.36
CA ALA A 677 5.73 23.86 -9.14
C ALA A 677 5.79 22.46 -8.52
N GLN A 678 5.69 21.43 -9.35
CA GLN A 678 5.60 20.04 -8.89
C GLN A 678 6.98 19.38 -8.83
N PHE A 679 7.36 18.83 -7.69
CA PHE A 679 8.44 17.86 -7.60
C PHE A 679 7.86 16.46 -7.76
N PHE A 680 8.32 15.77 -8.81
CA PHE A 680 7.96 14.38 -9.08
C PHE A 680 8.93 13.46 -8.34
N SER A 681 8.42 12.43 -7.67
CA SER A 681 9.19 11.30 -7.19
C SER A 681 8.37 10.04 -7.32
N ASP A 682 9.03 8.96 -7.70
CA ASP A 682 8.40 7.67 -8.01
C ASP A 682 9.35 6.57 -7.53
N TYR A 683 10.20 6.02 -8.39
CA TYR A 683 11.19 5.03 -7.99
C TYR A 683 12.63 5.56 -7.92
N PHE A 684 13.45 4.86 -7.14
CA PHE A 684 14.90 5.04 -7.09
C PHE A 684 15.60 3.75 -7.48
N GLU A 685 16.85 3.87 -7.93
CA GLU A 685 17.71 2.71 -8.21
C GLU A 685 19.03 2.80 -7.43
N PHE A 686 19.41 1.73 -6.74
CA PHE A 686 20.79 1.49 -6.33
C PHE A 686 21.42 0.50 -7.29
N VAL A 687 22.44 0.96 -8.02
CA VAL A 687 23.06 0.18 -9.08
C VAL A 687 24.52 -0.05 -8.73
N PRO A 688 24.93 -1.28 -8.35
CA PRO A 688 26.31 -1.56 -8.01
C PRO A 688 27.21 -1.44 -9.24
N LYS A 689 28.49 -1.11 -9.04
CA LYS A 689 29.48 -0.97 -10.12
C LYS A 689 29.59 -2.22 -11.00
N SER A 690 29.39 -3.40 -10.43
CA SER A 690 29.34 -4.67 -11.17
C SER A 690 28.24 -4.73 -12.23
N VAL A 691 27.19 -3.92 -12.11
CA VAL A 691 26.07 -3.84 -13.07
C VAL A 691 26.33 -2.73 -14.08
N TYR A 692 26.48 -1.48 -13.64
CA TYR A 692 26.57 -0.34 -14.58
C TYR A 692 27.93 -0.19 -15.27
N ASN A 693 28.96 -0.86 -14.76
CA ASN A 693 30.33 -0.86 -15.29
C ASN A 693 30.98 -2.26 -15.13
N GLY A 694 30.17 -3.29 -15.35
CA GLY A 694 30.59 -4.69 -15.35
C GLY A 694 31.16 -5.16 -16.68
N THR A 695 31.51 -6.44 -16.75
CA THR A 695 31.93 -7.10 -18.00
C THR A 695 30.76 -7.33 -18.96
N VAL A 696 29.56 -7.46 -18.42
CA VAL A 696 28.30 -7.48 -19.18
C VAL A 696 27.68 -6.10 -19.06
N ALA A 697 27.24 -5.54 -20.19
CA ALA A 697 26.55 -4.25 -20.19
C ALA A 697 25.23 -4.34 -19.40
N GLU A 698 24.88 -3.26 -18.71
CA GLU A 698 23.57 -3.13 -18.06
C GLU A 698 22.46 -3.27 -19.12
N ASP A 699 21.48 -4.13 -18.86
CA ASP A 699 20.34 -4.30 -19.76
C ASP A 699 19.31 -3.16 -19.64
N ILE A 700 18.44 -3.06 -20.64
CA ILE A 700 17.50 -1.93 -20.78
C ILE A 700 16.20 -2.09 -19.97
N TRP A 701 15.96 -3.25 -19.34
CA TRP A 701 14.70 -3.53 -18.65
C TRP A 701 14.61 -2.80 -17.32
#